data_AF-A0A8J3V1R2-F1
#
_entry.id   AF-A0A8J3V1R2-F1
#
_cell.length_a   1.000
_cell.length_b   1.000
_cell.length_c   1.000
_cell.angle_alpha   90.00
_cell.angle_beta   90.00
_cell.angle_gamma   90.00
#
_symmetry.space_group_name_H-M   'P 1'
#
loop_
_entity.id
_entity.type
_entity.pdbx_description
1 polymer ?
#
loop_
_entity_poly.entity_id
_entity_poly.type
_entity_poly.pdbx_seq_one_letter_code
_entity_poly.pdbx_strand_id
1 'polypeptide(L)'
;MAFSNRDRIGRGLEILGAGLEPFVDMMMDMAMPGSKDWVEVLQARDAAKHGTNKVYEKTDVRFLLRVIVEEWRVFKDRLSRVEQNFAGELKEVGNKWAHTKPFSADDTYRALDTMERLLTAVGAMDRAEEVRKLRLDHQRSVYDSETRKATSVVTSMPIIDANGLKPWREIVNPHPDVAAGKLDAAEFAADLHMVSIGESTSEEYTDPIQFFRRTYLTEGLQDLVRRAVSRVGGDMNATPVWNLQTNFGGGKTHSMLALWHIFSGTPMHEFPQEVVDLLRDADTSAVGGRVSRAALVGNHIDPAAGVTHDDGIHTHTLWGELAWQLGGREAYEIVRVADEAHTNPGDALRQLLAAYSPCLILIDEWVAYARVLFGRDDLAAGTFDTQFTFAQTITEAAKAVPGALLVVSIPASSRGETENGIMGSALEVGGVNGQAALDRLQNVIRRVAQQWQPARAHESFEIVRRRLFEEPDAKAKAEIGAIAKQFWKFYNDHKGEFPRECSETSYEQRIVNAYPIHPELFDRLYEDWSTLDRFQRTRGVLRLMSTVIHKLWVAQDAGPLIMPGSVPLNDPAVASELTQYLQDNWKTVLETDVDSETATPVQIDKERTVFGKRALTRRLARTLFLGAAPTLTKQHKGIEQQNLWLGVAIPGDVVGNFGSALHVLTDRATFLYVDGARYWYDTQASVTRTAKDYAERLYKEDVWLEIVKRLRSKEPKVRGDFAAVHVTDDSQDVPDSGDARLMIVHPKFVHAKGDDNSSARVFAQNVLDARGSSQRINRNMLVFLAGDAKRMEELGEVVREYLAWDNIAGRKEELDLTVQQSKQVDTRLTNADETVDLRIRETYHWAFVPDQQPGAHITLQTEKADGSKERLAERVSAKLRQRDALRTVQAASVIRGNLDGPLASVWERGHISVEELWSYYCRYPYLPRLRDRGVLDSGILAGLDEFDWEATGFALATGYDGTRFEGLAVPPTGRFGQITDGTLLVRPDLAIAQREAEQVPAGRGAGGAGGGNAGGGDGSGSGGGDGQTGGSTGQTGDGQPGGGDVTPPGPKNVRFFGAVKLNPELPQKSFTKIYTELVQHLSAVDGVELELAIEIRAKRADGFPEDKVRIVSENAKVLKFDQFGFEDR
;
A
#
# COMPACT_ATOMS: atom_id res chain seq x y z
N MET A 1 26.50 -37.00 -23.26
CA MET A 1 25.04 -36.82 -23.13
C MET A 1 24.61 -37.42 -21.80
N ALA A 2 23.54 -36.94 -21.16
CA ALA A 2 23.03 -37.58 -19.95
C ALA A 2 22.20 -38.82 -20.31
N PHE A 3 22.44 -39.95 -19.65
CA PHE A 3 21.63 -41.15 -19.81
C PHE A 3 20.21 -40.93 -19.28
N SER A 4 19.18 -41.29 -20.05
CA SER A 4 17.82 -41.34 -19.54
C SER A 4 17.63 -42.51 -18.57
N ASN A 5 16.55 -42.47 -17.78
CA ASN A 5 16.13 -43.58 -16.93
C ASN A 5 16.02 -44.91 -17.69
N ARG A 6 15.54 -44.85 -18.94
CA ARG A 6 15.40 -46.01 -19.83
C ARG A 6 16.75 -46.58 -20.27
N ASP A 7 17.74 -45.71 -20.51
CA ASP A 7 19.10 -46.13 -20.92
C ASP A 7 19.85 -46.73 -19.73
N ARG A 8 19.69 -46.15 -18.53
CA ARG A 8 20.22 -46.69 -17.27
C ARG A 8 19.69 -48.10 -16.99
N ILE A 9 18.39 -48.33 -17.17
CA ILE A 9 17.78 -49.66 -17.04
C ILE A 9 18.26 -50.62 -18.13
N GLY A 10 18.41 -50.15 -19.38
CA GLY A 10 18.98 -50.96 -20.46
C GLY A 10 20.38 -51.45 -20.14
N ARG A 11 21.26 -50.53 -19.69
CA ARG A 11 22.62 -50.87 -19.29
C ARG A 11 22.67 -51.77 -18.05
N GLY A 12 21.77 -51.56 -17.09
CA GLY A 12 21.61 -52.46 -15.94
C GLY A 12 21.20 -53.88 -16.36
N LEU A 13 20.30 -54.02 -17.34
CA LEU A 13 19.88 -55.31 -17.91
C LEU A 13 21.01 -56.02 -18.67
N GLU A 14 21.86 -55.28 -19.39
CA GLU A 14 23.07 -55.84 -20.04
C GLU A 14 24.05 -56.42 -19.01
N ILE A 15 24.35 -55.66 -17.94
CA ILE A 15 25.24 -56.08 -16.85
C ILE A 15 24.64 -57.25 -16.07
N LEU A 16 23.32 -57.25 -15.86
CA LEU A 16 22.59 -58.34 -15.23
C LEU A 16 22.69 -59.63 -16.04
N GLY A 17 22.52 -59.57 -17.38
CA GLY A 17 22.67 -60.73 -18.26
C GLY A 17 24.06 -61.36 -18.14
N ALA A 18 25.10 -60.54 -18.30
CA ALA A 18 26.49 -60.97 -18.21
C ALA A 18 26.94 -61.45 -16.81
N GLY A 19 26.15 -61.19 -15.76
CA GLY A 19 26.37 -61.74 -14.42
C GLY A 19 25.52 -62.97 -14.09
N LEU A 20 24.34 -63.11 -14.69
CA LEU A 20 23.47 -64.28 -14.52
C LEU A 20 23.87 -65.48 -15.38
N GLU A 21 24.39 -65.25 -16.59
CA GLU A 21 24.67 -66.30 -17.58
C GLU A 21 25.49 -67.47 -17.03
N PRO A 22 26.69 -67.27 -16.40
CA PRO A 22 27.51 -68.39 -15.94
C PRO A 22 26.88 -69.16 -14.77
N PHE A 23 26.09 -68.48 -13.93
CA PHE A 23 25.41 -69.10 -12.79
C PHE A 23 24.22 -69.94 -13.25
N VAL A 24 23.41 -69.43 -14.18
CA VAL A 24 22.25 -70.16 -14.73
C VAL A 24 22.73 -71.38 -15.53
N ASP A 25 23.77 -71.22 -16.36
CA ASP A 25 24.31 -72.30 -17.18
C ASP A 25 24.82 -73.46 -16.32
N MET A 26 25.69 -73.17 -15.34
CA MET A 26 26.22 -74.16 -14.39
C MET A 26 25.10 -74.89 -13.62
N MET A 27 24.09 -74.16 -13.14
CA MET A 27 23.00 -74.74 -12.36
C MET A 27 22.07 -75.62 -13.21
N MET A 28 21.84 -75.25 -14.46
CA MET A 28 21.02 -76.03 -15.39
C MET A 28 21.75 -77.30 -15.88
N ASP A 29 23.05 -77.22 -16.18
CA ASP A 29 23.88 -78.38 -16.52
C ASP A 29 23.94 -79.40 -15.36
N MET A 30 24.10 -78.93 -14.11
CA MET A 30 24.04 -79.80 -12.93
C MET A 30 22.66 -80.47 -12.75
N ALA A 31 21.58 -79.84 -13.23
CA ALA A 31 20.23 -80.41 -13.16
C ALA A 31 19.88 -81.33 -14.34
N MET A 32 20.61 -81.26 -15.46
CA MET A 32 20.37 -82.06 -16.67
C MET A 32 21.64 -82.79 -17.17
N PRO A 33 22.27 -83.66 -16.36
CA PRO A 33 23.51 -84.36 -16.76
C PRO A 33 23.29 -85.32 -17.95
N GLY A 34 23.60 -84.84 -19.15
CA GLY A 34 23.53 -85.55 -20.42
C GLY A 34 24.14 -84.74 -21.56
N SER A 35 24.45 -85.38 -22.70
CA SER A 35 25.18 -84.74 -23.81
C SER A 35 24.30 -83.89 -24.73
N LYS A 36 23.48 -82.99 -24.17
CA LYS A 36 22.59 -82.07 -24.90
C LYS A 36 22.47 -80.76 -24.13
N ASP A 37 22.51 -79.62 -24.83
CA ASP A 37 22.34 -78.31 -24.19
C ASP A 37 20.94 -78.19 -23.58
N TRP A 38 20.85 -77.76 -22.32
CA TRP A 38 19.58 -77.53 -21.65
C TRP A 38 18.73 -76.48 -22.39
N VAL A 39 19.35 -75.57 -23.16
CA VAL A 39 18.63 -74.60 -24.00
C VAL A 39 17.84 -75.32 -25.11
N GLU A 40 18.44 -76.28 -25.81
CA GLU A 40 17.74 -77.10 -26.81
C GLU A 40 16.58 -77.89 -26.17
N VAL A 41 16.79 -78.41 -24.95
CA VAL A 41 15.77 -79.15 -24.21
C VAL A 41 14.59 -78.25 -23.84
N LEU A 42 14.83 -77.05 -23.32
CA LEU A 42 13.79 -76.06 -23.03
C LEU A 42 13.09 -75.56 -24.29
N GLN A 43 13.84 -75.35 -25.38
CA GLN A 43 13.32 -74.92 -26.67
C GLN A 43 12.38 -75.97 -27.28
N ALA A 44 12.78 -77.24 -27.29
CA ALA A 44 11.95 -78.36 -27.75
C ALA A 44 10.69 -78.54 -26.86
N ARG A 45 10.83 -78.38 -25.54
CA ARG A 45 9.72 -78.43 -24.58
C ARG A 45 8.70 -77.31 -24.82
N ASP A 46 9.16 -76.08 -25.03
CA ASP A 46 8.29 -74.95 -25.33
C ASP A 46 7.65 -75.05 -26.72
N ALA A 47 8.38 -75.54 -27.73
CA ALA A 47 7.82 -75.79 -29.07
C ALA A 47 6.67 -76.82 -29.01
N ALA A 48 6.85 -77.93 -28.28
CA ALA A 48 5.82 -78.95 -28.08
C ALA A 48 4.61 -78.45 -27.26
N LYS A 49 4.81 -77.48 -26.35
CA LYS A 49 3.77 -76.96 -25.44
C LYS A 49 3.03 -75.73 -25.97
N HIS A 50 3.69 -74.93 -26.81
CA HIS A 50 3.23 -73.61 -27.26
C HIS A 50 3.29 -73.40 -28.78
N GLY A 51 3.59 -74.46 -29.56
CA GLY A 51 3.47 -74.48 -31.02
C GLY A 51 4.35 -73.48 -31.78
N THR A 52 5.37 -72.91 -31.13
CA THR A 52 6.17 -71.82 -31.67
C THR A 52 7.66 -72.06 -31.45
N ASN A 53 8.41 -72.21 -32.55
CA ASN A 53 9.87 -72.33 -32.54
C ASN A 53 10.51 -70.96 -32.30
N LYS A 54 10.50 -70.49 -31.05
CA LYS A 54 11.38 -69.41 -30.60
C LYS A 54 12.81 -69.93 -30.55
N VAL A 55 13.78 -69.08 -30.87
CA VAL A 55 15.19 -69.31 -30.54
C VAL A 55 15.46 -68.68 -29.18
N TYR A 56 16.27 -69.34 -28.36
CA TYR A 56 16.71 -68.84 -27.06
C TYR A 56 18.24 -68.80 -27.04
N GLU A 57 18.80 -67.76 -26.46
CA GLU A 57 20.26 -67.55 -26.35
C GLU A 57 20.61 -67.35 -24.87
N LYS A 58 21.75 -67.89 -24.43
CA LYS A 58 22.22 -67.79 -23.04
C LYS A 58 22.54 -66.34 -22.63
N THR A 59 22.74 -65.47 -23.62
CA THR A 59 22.94 -64.01 -23.51
C THR A 59 21.66 -63.21 -23.26
N ASP A 60 20.46 -63.74 -23.52
CA ASP A 60 19.20 -63.00 -23.27
C ASP A 60 18.87 -63.01 -21.77
N VAL A 61 19.13 -61.89 -21.10
CA VAL A 61 18.77 -61.66 -19.69
C VAL A 61 17.30 -61.94 -19.38
N ARG A 62 16.36 -61.73 -20.32
CA ARG A 62 14.93 -62.03 -20.10
C ARG A 62 14.64 -63.53 -20.18
N PHE A 63 15.42 -64.29 -20.96
CA PHE A 63 15.41 -65.74 -20.95
C PHE A 63 16.06 -66.29 -19.67
N LEU A 64 17.21 -65.78 -19.23
CA LEU A 64 17.85 -66.17 -17.97
C LEU A 64 16.95 -65.94 -16.75
N LEU A 65 16.37 -64.73 -16.63
CA LEU A 65 15.40 -64.40 -15.58
C LEU A 65 14.14 -65.28 -15.65
N ARG A 66 13.72 -65.68 -16.86
CA ARG A 66 12.63 -66.63 -17.05
C ARG A 66 12.99 -68.01 -16.52
N VAL A 67 14.20 -68.51 -16.79
CA VAL A 67 14.69 -69.84 -16.35
C VAL A 67 14.76 -69.90 -14.82
N ILE A 68 15.30 -68.87 -14.15
CA ILE A 68 15.35 -68.81 -12.68
C ILE A 68 13.94 -68.90 -12.05
N VAL A 69 12.95 -68.25 -12.66
CA VAL A 69 11.55 -68.23 -12.17
C VAL A 69 10.78 -69.51 -12.49
N GLU A 70 10.96 -70.09 -13.67
CA GLU A 70 10.17 -71.27 -14.11
C GLU A 70 10.80 -72.60 -13.65
N GLU A 71 12.13 -72.70 -13.60
CA GLU A 71 12.87 -73.87 -13.09
C GLU A 71 13.34 -73.68 -11.63
N TRP A 72 12.60 -72.90 -10.82
CA TRP A 72 12.96 -72.52 -9.44
C TRP A 72 13.47 -73.67 -8.54
N ARG A 73 13.06 -74.91 -8.80
CA ARG A 73 13.50 -76.13 -8.09
C ARG A 73 14.99 -76.42 -8.26
N VAL A 74 15.59 -75.99 -9.36
CA VAL A 74 17.04 -76.05 -9.62
C VAL A 74 17.77 -75.03 -8.74
N PHE A 75 17.20 -73.84 -8.58
CA PHE A 75 17.82 -72.71 -7.89
C PHE A 75 17.56 -72.67 -6.37
N LYS A 76 16.58 -73.43 -5.87
CA LYS A 76 16.14 -73.44 -4.45
C LYS A 76 17.25 -73.62 -3.41
N ASP A 77 18.32 -74.34 -3.75
CA ASP A 77 19.43 -74.67 -2.83
C ASP A 77 20.59 -73.66 -2.93
N ARG A 78 20.45 -72.62 -3.76
CA ARG A 78 21.43 -71.55 -3.99
C ARG A 78 20.86 -70.13 -3.86
N LEU A 79 19.60 -69.92 -4.25
CA LEU A 79 18.87 -68.67 -4.10
C LEU A 79 17.68 -68.91 -3.17
N SER A 80 17.54 -68.08 -2.14
CA SER A 80 16.37 -68.10 -1.26
C SER A 80 15.10 -67.70 -2.02
N ARG A 81 13.94 -67.95 -1.40
CA ARG A 81 12.63 -67.55 -1.95
C ARG A 81 12.50 -66.04 -2.14
N VAL A 82 13.29 -65.22 -1.43
CA VAL A 82 13.31 -63.75 -1.62
C VAL A 82 14.11 -63.39 -2.86
N GLU A 83 15.28 -64.00 -3.06
CA GLU A 83 16.14 -63.73 -4.22
C GLU A 83 15.54 -64.25 -5.53
N GLN A 84 14.82 -65.38 -5.49
CA GLN A 84 14.01 -65.84 -6.62
C GLN A 84 12.90 -64.84 -7.01
N ASN A 85 12.32 -64.12 -6.03
CA ASN A 85 11.33 -63.08 -6.33
C ASN A 85 11.98 -61.85 -7.01
N PHE A 86 13.25 -61.54 -6.75
CA PHE A 86 13.98 -60.49 -7.48
C PHE A 86 14.06 -60.83 -8.98
N ALA A 87 14.29 -62.09 -9.34
CA ALA A 87 14.26 -62.51 -10.74
C ALA A 87 12.87 -62.32 -11.39
N GLY A 88 11.79 -62.53 -10.62
CA GLY A 88 10.42 -62.23 -11.04
C GLY A 88 10.16 -60.74 -11.27
N GLU A 89 10.61 -59.88 -10.36
CA GLU A 89 10.50 -58.41 -10.50
C GLU A 89 11.28 -57.90 -11.72
N LEU A 90 12.51 -58.40 -11.91
CA LEU A 90 13.38 -58.00 -13.01
C LEU A 90 12.89 -58.53 -14.37
N LYS A 91 12.21 -59.68 -14.41
CA LYS A 91 11.50 -60.18 -15.61
C LYS A 91 10.46 -59.15 -16.07
N GLU A 92 9.72 -58.54 -15.14
CA GLU A 92 8.76 -57.47 -15.47
C GLU A 92 9.41 -56.11 -15.80
N VAL A 93 10.55 -55.76 -15.18
CA VAL A 93 11.36 -54.60 -15.62
C VAL A 93 11.83 -54.79 -17.06
N GLY A 94 12.36 -55.96 -17.41
CA GLY A 94 12.76 -56.33 -18.77
C GLY A 94 11.59 -56.31 -19.76
N ASN A 95 10.41 -56.76 -19.34
CA ASN A 95 9.18 -56.66 -20.14
C ASN A 95 8.76 -55.19 -20.39
N LYS A 96 8.71 -54.35 -19.34
CA LYS A 96 8.42 -52.91 -19.47
C LYS A 96 9.43 -52.23 -20.41
N TRP A 97 10.71 -52.55 -20.27
CA TRP A 97 11.79 -51.99 -21.08
C TRP A 97 11.66 -52.39 -22.57
N ALA A 98 11.45 -53.67 -22.86
CA ALA A 98 11.25 -54.15 -24.23
C ALA A 98 10.00 -53.56 -24.92
N HIS A 99 8.93 -53.26 -24.16
CA HIS A 99 7.70 -52.65 -24.67
C HIS A 99 7.74 -51.10 -24.73
N THR A 100 8.93 -50.49 -24.76
CA THR A 100 9.14 -49.03 -24.89
C THR A 100 8.42 -48.18 -23.83
N LYS A 101 8.14 -48.76 -22.65
CA LYS A 101 7.48 -48.01 -21.56
C LYS A 101 8.46 -47.05 -20.87
N PRO A 102 7.98 -45.90 -20.36
CA PRO A 102 8.76 -45.00 -19.53
C PRO A 102 8.97 -45.58 -18.12
N PHE A 103 9.94 -45.02 -17.39
CA PHE A 103 10.26 -45.36 -16.01
C PHE A 103 10.47 -44.09 -15.19
N SER A 104 9.86 -44.01 -14.00
CA SER A 104 10.10 -42.92 -13.04
C SER A 104 11.52 -43.01 -12.45
N ALA A 105 11.94 -42.01 -11.67
CA ALA A 105 13.18 -42.09 -10.90
C ALA A 105 13.11 -43.26 -9.90
N ASP A 106 11.99 -43.41 -9.18
CA ASP A 106 11.80 -44.46 -8.19
C ASP A 106 11.77 -45.87 -8.81
N ASP A 107 11.11 -46.04 -9.95
CA ASP A 107 11.17 -47.30 -10.74
C ASP A 107 12.62 -47.63 -11.12
N THR A 108 13.41 -46.62 -11.50
CA THR A 108 14.80 -46.77 -11.98
C THR A 108 15.74 -47.11 -10.84
N TYR A 109 15.63 -46.40 -9.72
CA TYR A 109 16.38 -46.70 -8.49
C TYR A 109 16.06 -48.11 -7.98
N ARG A 110 14.76 -48.47 -7.87
CA ARG A 110 14.32 -49.81 -7.46
C ARG A 110 14.81 -50.89 -8.40
N ALA A 111 14.70 -50.70 -9.72
CA ALA A 111 15.18 -51.67 -10.69
C ALA A 111 16.68 -51.96 -10.50
N LEU A 112 17.51 -50.92 -10.35
CA LEU A 112 18.95 -51.07 -10.14
C LEU A 112 19.28 -51.69 -8.77
N ASP A 113 18.55 -51.35 -7.71
CA ASP A 113 18.72 -51.96 -6.38
C ASP A 113 18.37 -53.47 -6.40
N THR A 114 17.28 -53.85 -7.06
CA THR A 114 16.89 -55.26 -7.25
C THR A 114 17.90 -56.03 -8.13
N MET A 115 18.50 -55.38 -9.14
CA MET A 115 19.59 -55.95 -9.96
C MET A 115 20.87 -56.20 -9.13
N GLU A 116 21.30 -55.22 -8.34
CA GLU A 116 22.48 -55.29 -7.46
C GLU A 116 22.33 -56.44 -6.45
N ARG A 117 21.15 -56.58 -5.83
CA ARG A 117 20.83 -57.68 -4.91
C ARG A 117 20.89 -59.05 -5.58
N LEU A 118 20.28 -59.20 -6.76
CA LEU A 118 20.29 -60.50 -7.45
C LEU A 118 21.69 -60.89 -7.93
N LEU A 119 22.49 -59.93 -8.42
CA LEU A 119 23.89 -60.16 -8.80
C LEU A 119 24.75 -60.55 -7.58
N THR A 120 24.52 -59.91 -6.43
CA THR A 120 25.16 -60.28 -5.15
C THR A 120 24.79 -61.72 -4.75
N ALA A 121 23.52 -62.11 -4.87
CA ALA A 121 23.02 -63.43 -4.49
C ALA A 121 23.56 -64.58 -5.37
N VAL A 122 23.82 -64.34 -6.66
CA VAL A 122 24.49 -65.33 -7.55
C VAL A 122 26.02 -65.30 -7.45
N GLY A 123 26.60 -64.41 -6.62
CA GLY A 123 28.05 -64.27 -6.45
C GLY A 123 28.77 -63.42 -7.50
N ALA A 124 28.04 -62.74 -8.40
CA ALA A 124 28.58 -61.91 -9.48
C ALA A 124 28.98 -60.50 -8.97
N MET A 125 29.85 -60.45 -7.97
CA MET A 125 30.17 -59.23 -7.19
C MET A 125 30.68 -58.06 -8.04
N ASP A 126 31.55 -58.31 -9.03
CA ASP A 126 32.07 -57.26 -9.92
C ASP A 126 30.93 -56.58 -10.71
N ARG A 127 29.95 -57.37 -11.17
CA ARG A 127 28.76 -56.88 -11.88
C ARG A 127 27.79 -56.17 -10.95
N ALA A 128 27.65 -56.63 -9.71
CA ALA A 128 26.86 -55.94 -8.69
C ALA A 128 27.40 -54.52 -8.42
N GLU A 129 28.72 -54.37 -8.33
CA GLU A 129 29.38 -53.07 -8.14
C GLU A 129 29.30 -52.16 -9.39
N GLU A 130 29.25 -52.71 -10.61
CA GLU A 130 28.91 -51.92 -11.82
C GLU A 130 27.46 -51.38 -11.77
N VAL A 131 26.49 -52.20 -11.36
CA VAL A 131 25.08 -51.76 -11.19
C VAL A 131 24.96 -50.74 -10.05
N ARG A 132 25.68 -50.93 -8.96
CA ARG A 132 25.74 -49.99 -7.82
C ARG A 132 26.22 -48.60 -8.24
N LYS A 133 27.24 -48.52 -9.10
CA LYS A 133 27.71 -47.24 -9.67
C LYS A 133 26.63 -46.57 -10.50
N LEU A 134 25.92 -47.31 -11.37
CA LEU A 134 24.76 -46.79 -12.10
C LEU A 134 23.64 -46.29 -11.18
N ARG A 135 23.41 -46.96 -10.04
CA ARG A 135 22.42 -46.56 -9.02
C ARG A 135 22.83 -45.27 -8.31
N LEU A 136 24.08 -45.14 -7.89
CA LEU A 136 24.61 -43.94 -7.24
C LEU A 136 24.65 -42.73 -8.19
N ASP A 137 25.06 -42.92 -9.45
CA ASP A 137 25.05 -41.87 -10.47
C ASP A 137 23.63 -41.51 -10.91
N HIS A 138 22.66 -42.40 -10.75
CA HIS A 138 21.24 -42.06 -10.88
C HIS A 138 20.78 -41.16 -9.71
N GLN A 139 21.06 -41.54 -8.46
CA GLN A 139 20.69 -40.74 -7.29
C GLN A 139 21.29 -39.33 -7.33
N ARG A 140 22.58 -39.19 -7.63
CA ARG A 140 23.24 -37.89 -7.86
C ARG A 140 22.53 -37.07 -8.94
N SER A 141 22.26 -37.69 -10.08
CA SER A 141 21.56 -37.05 -11.20
C SER A 141 20.11 -36.67 -10.90
N VAL A 142 19.44 -37.32 -9.95
CA VAL A 142 18.10 -36.92 -9.47
C VAL A 142 18.25 -35.72 -8.53
N TYR A 143 19.13 -35.81 -7.53
CA TYR A 143 19.42 -34.73 -6.58
C TYR A 143 19.88 -33.44 -7.27
N ASP A 144 20.76 -33.53 -8.28
CA ASP A 144 21.16 -32.41 -9.14
C ASP A 144 19.96 -31.81 -9.91
N SER A 145 19.01 -32.64 -10.34
CA SER A 145 17.83 -32.19 -11.08
C SER A 145 16.77 -31.53 -10.20
N GLU A 146 16.63 -32.00 -8.95
CA GLU A 146 15.77 -31.40 -7.94
C GLU A 146 16.38 -30.10 -7.40
N THR A 147 17.70 -30.09 -7.16
CA THR A 147 18.46 -28.87 -6.85
C THR A 147 18.34 -27.86 -7.99
N ARG A 148 18.41 -28.26 -9.26
CA ARG A 148 18.17 -27.36 -10.41
C ARG A 148 16.72 -26.89 -10.52
N LYS A 149 15.72 -27.72 -10.19
CA LYS A 149 14.32 -27.27 -10.11
C LYS A 149 14.14 -26.23 -9.02
N ALA A 150 14.68 -26.47 -7.83
CA ALA A 150 14.71 -25.48 -6.75
C ALA A 150 15.45 -24.20 -7.18
N THR A 151 16.60 -24.33 -7.86
CA THR A 151 17.33 -23.18 -8.42
C THR A 151 16.45 -22.38 -9.40
N SER A 152 15.70 -23.05 -10.27
CA SER A 152 14.79 -22.39 -11.23
C SER A 152 13.57 -21.71 -10.57
N VAL A 153 13.17 -22.15 -9.37
CA VAL A 153 12.16 -21.47 -8.53
C VAL A 153 12.78 -20.25 -7.81
N VAL A 154 14.07 -20.31 -7.46
CA VAL A 154 14.77 -19.22 -6.78
C VAL A 154 15.23 -18.10 -7.74
N THR A 155 15.62 -18.41 -8.99
CA THR A 155 16.04 -17.41 -10.01
C THR A 155 14.85 -16.63 -10.60
N SER A 156 14.21 -15.83 -9.76
CA SER A 156 13.14 -14.88 -10.11
C SER A 156 13.62 -13.42 -10.14
N MET A 157 14.92 -13.19 -9.95
CA MET A 157 15.58 -11.88 -10.07
C MET A 157 16.40 -11.81 -11.37
N PRO A 158 16.39 -10.69 -12.11
CA PRO A 158 17.25 -10.50 -13.28
C PRO A 158 18.72 -10.31 -12.85
N ILE A 159 19.66 -10.63 -13.75
CA ILE A 159 21.08 -10.31 -13.57
C ILE A 159 21.24 -8.79 -13.61
N ILE A 160 21.68 -8.20 -12.49
CA ILE A 160 21.84 -6.75 -12.34
C ILE A 160 23.27 -6.35 -12.77
N ASP A 161 23.42 -5.91 -14.02
CA ASP A 161 24.68 -5.28 -14.46
C ASP A 161 24.94 -4.01 -13.65
N ALA A 162 25.96 -4.06 -12.80
CA ALA A 162 26.34 -2.98 -11.89
C ALA A 162 27.47 -2.11 -12.48
N ASN A 163 27.29 -1.64 -13.72
CA ASN A 163 28.33 -0.97 -14.52
C ASN A 163 29.63 -1.80 -14.67
N GLY A 164 29.51 -3.12 -14.82
CA GLY A 164 30.67 -4.02 -14.90
C GLY A 164 31.42 -4.24 -13.57
N LEU A 165 30.86 -3.86 -12.43
CA LEU A 165 31.29 -4.42 -11.14
C LEU A 165 31.01 -5.92 -11.10
N LYS A 166 31.93 -6.70 -10.52
CA LYS A 166 31.75 -8.15 -10.35
C LYS A 166 30.71 -8.48 -9.28
N PRO A 167 30.04 -9.65 -9.37
CA PRO A 167 29.32 -10.23 -8.25
C PRO A 167 30.20 -10.43 -7.02
N TRP A 168 29.64 -10.28 -5.81
CA TRP A 168 30.39 -10.51 -4.56
C TRP A 168 30.97 -11.93 -4.47
N ARG A 169 30.28 -12.88 -5.09
CA ARG A 169 30.62 -14.30 -5.16
C ARG A 169 31.88 -14.63 -5.96
N GLU A 170 32.38 -13.69 -6.76
CA GLU A 170 33.66 -13.84 -7.48
C GLU A 170 34.87 -13.31 -6.68
N ILE A 171 34.62 -12.70 -5.52
CA ILE A 171 35.63 -11.95 -4.74
C ILE A 171 35.81 -12.55 -3.34
N VAL A 172 34.73 -13.00 -2.69
CA VAL A 172 34.77 -13.61 -1.34
C VAL A 172 33.88 -14.86 -1.28
N ASN A 173 34.43 -15.96 -0.78
CA ASN A 173 33.69 -17.19 -0.52
C ASN A 173 33.04 -17.14 0.88
N PRO A 174 31.79 -17.63 1.04
CA PRO A 174 31.30 -18.04 2.36
C PRO A 174 32.06 -19.29 2.84
N HIS A 175 32.18 -19.48 4.16
CA HIS A 175 32.79 -20.71 4.71
C HIS A 175 32.04 -21.97 4.23
N PRO A 176 32.70 -23.15 4.14
CA PRO A 176 32.09 -24.35 3.54
C PRO A 176 30.79 -24.84 4.21
N ASP A 177 30.62 -24.54 5.49
CA ASP A 177 29.44 -24.84 6.31
C ASP A 177 28.24 -23.93 5.98
N VAL A 178 28.48 -22.61 5.86
CA VAL A 178 27.53 -21.61 5.31
C VAL A 178 27.19 -21.97 3.86
N ALA A 179 28.20 -22.22 3.02
CA ALA A 179 28.02 -22.54 1.61
C ALA A 179 27.13 -23.78 1.41
N ALA A 180 27.32 -24.81 2.22
CA ALA A 180 26.51 -26.04 2.21
C ALA A 180 25.14 -25.90 2.89
N GLY A 181 24.86 -24.80 3.59
CA GLY A 181 23.60 -24.59 4.32
C GLY A 181 23.45 -25.52 5.52
N LYS A 182 24.58 -25.91 6.15
CA LYS A 182 24.64 -26.93 7.21
C LYS A 182 24.76 -26.37 8.63
N LEU A 183 25.07 -25.08 8.77
CA LEU A 183 25.25 -24.43 10.07
C LEU A 183 23.96 -24.50 10.90
N ASP A 184 23.99 -25.29 11.97
CA ASP A 184 22.85 -25.45 12.87
C ASP A 184 22.68 -24.20 13.74
N ALA A 185 21.44 -23.88 14.11
CA ALA A 185 21.16 -22.87 15.12
C ALA A 185 21.85 -23.18 16.46
N ALA A 186 22.08 -24.46 16.76
CA ALA A 186 22.84 -24.96 17.91
C ALA A 186 24.32 -24.53 17.88
N GLU A 187 25.00 -24.59 16.73
CA GLU A 187 26.44 -24.27 16.63
C GLU A 187 26.75 -22.79 16.95
N PHE A 188 25.78 -21.89 16.80
CA PHE A 188 25.94 -20.51 17.26
C PHE A 188 25.87 -20.33 18.79
N ALA A 189 25.57 -21.36 19.58
CA ALA A 189 25.66 -21.34 21.04
C ALA A 189 27.01 -21.88 21.51
N ALA A 190 27.91 -20.96 21.90
CA ALA A 190 29.17 -21.31 22.51
C ALA A 190 28.95 -21.87 23.93
N ASP A 191 29.36 -23.12 24.18
CA ASP A 191 29.19 -23.81 25.46
C ASP A 191 30.55 -24.00 26.15
N LEU A 192 30.77 -23.29 27.27
CA LEU A 192 32.02 -23.38 28.04
C LEU A 192 32.16 -24.73 28.76
N HIS A 193 31.07 -25.35 29.19
CA HIS A 193 31.11 -26.65 29.87
C HIS A 193 31.61 -27.71 28.89
N MET A 194 30.96 -27.86 27.74
CA MET A 194 31.25 -28.90 26.75
C MET A 194 32.65 -28.74 26.12
N VAL A 195 33.16 -27.51 25.99
CA VAL A 195 34.56 -27.27 25.58
C VAL A 195 35.55 -27.52 26.72
N SER A 196 35.18 -27.27 27.98
CA SER A 196 36.08 -27.51 29.12
C SER A 196 36.36 -28.98 29.38
N ILE A 197 35.36 -29.85 29.19
CA ILE A 197 35.48 -31.31 29.33
C ILE A 197 35.90 -32.02 28.02
N GLY A 198 35.87 -31.32 26.88
CA GLY A 198 36.28 -31.86 25.58
C GLY A 198 35.22 -32.66 24.81
N GLU A 199 33.95 -32.63 25.24
CA GLU A 199 32.83 -33.33 24.58
C GLU A 199 32.18 -32.53 23.43
N SER A 200 32.55 -31.26 23.25
CA SER A 200 32.06 -30.41 22.16
C SER A 200 32.44 -30.94 20.77
N THR A 201 31.42 -31.31 19.96
CA THR A 201 31.58 -31.80 18.58
C THR A 201 31.94 -30.71 17.56
N SER A 202 31.88 -29.43 17.92
CA SER A 202 32.16 -28.31 17.03
C SER A 202 33.64 -27.90 17.11
N GLU A 203 34.45 -28.37 16.14
CA GLU A 203 35.89 -28.08 16.06
C GLU A 203 36.21 -26.58 16.14
N GLU A 204 35.33 -25.69 15.63
CA GLU A 204 35.52 -24.23 15.69
C GLU A 204 35.50 -23.62 17.10
N TYR A 205 35.02 -24.34 18.12
CA TYR A 205 35.11 -23.93 19.53
C TYR A 205 36.03 -24.80 20.37
N THR A 206 36.32 -26.02 19.94
CA THR A 206 37.19 -26.93 20.70
C THR A 206 38.67 -26.69 20.37
N ASP A 207 39.01 -26.33 19.11
CA ASP A 207 40.38 -26.02 18.71
C ASP A 207 40.75 -24.53 18.91
N PRO A 208 41.83 -24.20 19.65
CA PRO A 208 42.27 -22.83 19.90
C PRO A 208 42.58 -22.02 18.62
N ILE A 209 43.12 -22.66 17.58
CA ILE A 209 43.59 -21.99 16.37
C ILE A 209 42.38 -21.65 15.47
N GLN A 210 41.46 -22.59 15.28
CA GLN A 210 40.22 -22.35 14.52
C GLN A 210 39.32 -21.34 15.23
N PHE A 211 39.20 -21.42 16.57
CA PHE A 211 38.48 -20.44 17.38
C PHE A 211 38.97 -19.01 17.11
N PHE A 212 40.29 -18.77 17.18
CA PHE A 212 40.86 -17.45 16.92
C PHE A 212 40.90 -17.06 15.42
N ARG A 213 40.79 -18.01 14.48
CA ARG A 213 40.61 -17.68 13.05
C ARG A 213 39.21 -17.14 12.75
N ARG A 214 38.19 -17.70 13.39
CA ARG A 214 36.77 -17.32 13.21
C ARG A 214 36.29 -16.20 14.15
N THR A 215 36.99 -15.96 15.25
CA THR A 215 36.74 -14.84 16.18
C THR A 215 37.37 -13.55 15.68
N TYR A 216 36.61 -12.45 15.67
CA TYR A 216 37.13 -11.10 15.49
C TYR A 216 37.57 -10.52 16.84
N LEU A 217 38.79 -9.98 16.94
CA LEU A 217 39.32 -9.42 18.19
C LEU A 217 38.83 -7.98 18.39
N THR A 218 37.61 -7.85 18.88
CA THR A 218 37.01 -6.55 19.29
C THR A 218 37.84 -5.82 20.34
N GLU A 219 37.76 -4.49 20.44
CA GLU A 219 38.52 -3.67 21.41
C GLU A 219 38.38 -4.21 22.85
N GLY A 220 37.15 -4.56 23.26
CA GLY A 220 36.86 -5.12 24.58
C GLY A 220 37.50 -6.50 24.80
N LEU A 221 37.57 -7.34 23.77
CA LEU A 221 38.24 -8.65 23.84
C LEU A 221 39.76 -8.49 23.84
N GLN A 222 40.31 -7.53 23.09
CA GLN A 222 41.74 -7.20 23.08
C GLN A 222 42.23 -6.75 24.47
N ASP A 223 41.52 -5.81 25.12
CA ASP A 223 41.87 -5.33 26.47
C ASP A 223 41.76 -6.46 27.52
N LEU A 224 40.71 -7.29 27.43
CA LEU A 224 40.52 -8.46 28.30
C LEU A 224 41.68 -9.47 28.15
N VAL A 225 42.00 -9.90 26.92
CA VAL A 225 43.07 -10.88 26.66
C VAL A 225 44.43 -10.34 27.09
N ARG A 226 44.76 -9.09 26.74
CA ARG A 226 46.05 -8.46 27.11
C ARG A 226 46.22 -8.35 28.63
N ARG A 227 45.19 -7.92 29.35
CA ARG A 227 45.23 -7.82 30.83
C ARG A 227 45.19 -9.19 31.51
N ALA A 228 44.48 -10.16 30.94
CA ALA A 228 44.45 -11.53 31.43
C ALA A 228 45.85 -12.17 31.35
N VAL A 229 46.52 -12.07 30.20
CA VAL A 229 47.91 -12.54 30.02
C VAL A 229 48.85 -11.85 31.00
N SER A 230 48.74 -10.53 31.15
CA SER A 230 49.53 -9.77 32.14
C SER A 230 49.30 -10.27 33.58
N ARG A 231 48.04 -10.54 33.96
CA ARG A 231 47.67 -11.01 35.31
C ARG A 231 48.19 -12.43 35.58
N VAL A 232 48.02 -13.34 34.63
CA VAL A 232 48.43 -14.75 34.76
C VAL A 232 49.95 -14.89 34.69
N GLY A 233 50.65 -14.01 33.94
CA GLY A 233 52.11 -13.84 33.99
C GLY A 233 52.62 -13.27 35.33
N GLY A 234 51.74 -12.86 36.25
CA GLY A 234 52.08 -12.50 37.62
C GLY A 234 52.02 -11.01 37.95
N ASP A 235 51.61 -10.14 37.03
CA ASP A 235 51.49 -8.70 37.33
C ASP A 235 50.40 -8.45 38.40
N MET A 236 50.78 -7.73 39.44
CA MET A 236 49.91 -7.31 40.54
C MET A 236 49.22 -5.97 40.29
N ASN A 237 49.60 -5.26 39.23
CA ASN A 237 48.90 -4.07 38.74
C ASN A 237 47.76 -4.44 37.76
N ALA A 238 47.90 -5.57 37.06
CA ALA A 238 46.85 -6.16 36.23
C ALA A 238 45.65 -6.67 37.06
N THR A 239 44.46 -6.54 36.48
CA THR A 239 43.18 -6.78 37.15
C THR A 239 43.00 -8.27 37.54
N PRO A 240 42.80 -8.61 38.84
CA PRO A 240 42.68 -9.99 39.31
C PRO A 240 41.28 -10.60 39.12
N VAL A 241 40.24 -9.76 39.05
CA VAL A 241 38.85 -10.19 38.99
C VAL A 241 38.11 -9.40 37.90
N TRP A 242 37.46 -10.11 36.98
CA TRP A 242 36.66 -9.54 35.91
C TRP A 242 35.20 -9.94 36.01
N ASN A 243 34.30 -8.98 35.86
CA ASN A 243 32.87 -9.21 35.73
C ASN A 243 32.45 -8.95 34.27
N LEU A 244 32.13 -10.03 33.55
CA LEU A 244 31.61 -10.00 32.19
C LEU A 244 30.10 -9.70 32.22
N GLN A 245 29.77 -8.43 31.99
CA GLN A 245 28.39 -7.98 31.87
C GLN A 245 28.10 -7.62 30.40
N THR A 246 26.97 -8.10 29.89
CA THR A 246 26.56 -7.84 28.50
C THR A 246 25.23 -7.11 28.44
N ASN A 247 25.25 -5.89 27.89
CA ASN A 247 24.04 -5.14 27.51
C ASN A 247 23.46 -5.61 26.14
N PHE A 248 24.14 -6.54 25.48
CA PHE A 248 23.82 -7.09 24.16
C PHE A 248 23.99 -8.62 24.24
N GLY A 249 22.92 -9.37 23.95
CA GLY A 249 22.92 -10.83 24.11
C GLY A 249 23.96 -11.53 23.23
N GLY A 250 24.79 -12.36 23.85
CA GLY A 250 25.91 -13.07 23.24
C GLY A 250 27.25 -12.35 23.42
N GLY A 251 28.22 -13.01 24.06
CA GLY A 251 29.60 -12.50 24.20
C GLY A 251 30.34 -12.95 25.47
N LYS A 252 29.64 -13.17 26.59
CA LYS A 252 30.24 -13.58 27.88
C LYS A 252 31.03 -14.90 27.74
N THR A 253 30.33 -15.97 27.42
CA THR A 253 30.86 -17.33 27.25
C THR A 253 31.91 -17.42 26.13
N HIS A 254 31.74 -16.65 25.05
CA HIS A 254 32.74 -16.54 23.97
C HIS A 254 34.04 -15.88 24.45
N SER A 255 33.95 -14.85 25.29
CA SER A 255 35.12 -14.19 25.88
C SER A 255 35.80 -15.07 26.93
N MET A 256 35.03 -15.87 27.67
CA MET A 256 35.57 -16.91 28.57
C MET A 256 36.31 -18.01 27.80
N LEU A 257 35.77 -18.46 26.67
CA LEU A 257 36.42 -19.42 25.76
C LEU A 257 37.71 -18.87 25.15
N ALA A 258 37.75 -17.58 24.79
CA ALA A 258 38.99 -16.93 24.35
C ALA A 258 40.09 -17.02 25.41
N LEU A 259 39.76 -16.81 26.69
CA LEU A 259 40.73 -16.97 27.79
C LEU A 259 41.07 -18.44 28.05
N TRP A 260 40.09 -19.35 28.00
CA TRP A 260 40.32 -20.80 28.07
C TRP A 260 41.35 -21.27 27.04
N HIS A 261 41.25 -20.75 25.81
CA HIS A 261 42.11 -21.09 24.67
C HIS A 261 43.48 -20.41 24.70
N ILE A 262 43.60 -19.15 25.15
CA ILE A 262 44.92 -18.51 25.35
C ILE A 262 45.76 -19.27 26.38
N PHE A 263 45.13 -19.85 27.40
CA PHE A 263 45.80 -20.62 28.46
C PHE A 263 45.71 -22.14 28.25
N SER A 264 45.45 -22.61 27.03
CA SER A 264 45.36 -24.05 26.70
C SER A 264 46.69 -24.81 26.79
N GLY A 265 47.81 -24.10 26.71
CA GLY A 265 49.14 -24.67 26.43
C GLY A 265 49.52 -24.65 24.94
N THR A 266 48.68 -24.15 24.05
CA THR A 266 49.02 -23.92 22.63
C THR A 266 50.21 -22.94 22.51
N PRO A 267 51.27 -23.27 21.76
CA PRO A 267 52.40 -22.37 21.55
C PRO A 267 52.00 -21.05 20.90
N MET A 268 52.58 -19.94 21.38
CA MET A 268 52.26 -18.58 20.93
C MET A 268 52.34 -18.37 19.40
N HIS A 269 53.19 -19.14 18.71
CA HIS A 269 53.43 -19.03 17.26
C HIS A 269 52.43 -19.82 16.38
N GLU A 270 51.52 -20.60 16.98
CA GLU A 270 50.48 -21.34 16.27
C GLU A 270 49.17 -20.54 16.15
N PHE A 271 48.97 -19.55 17.02
CA PHE A 271 47.84 -18.63 16.97
C PHE A 271 47.90 -17.70 15.73
N PRO A 272 46.75 -17.18 15.26
CA PRO A 272 46.71 -16.18 14.19
C PRO A 272 47.55 -14.93 14.50
N GLN A 273 48.14 -14.33 13.46
CA GLN A 273 49.04 -13.16 13.59
C GLN A 273 48.42 -12.00 14.39
N GLU A 274 47.09 -11.82 14.34
CA GLU A 274 46.37 -10.79 15.10
C GLU A 274 46.51 -10.97 16.62
N VAL A 275 46.51 -12.23 17.10
CA VAL A 275 46.76 -12.59 18.52
C VAL A 275 48.23 -12.38 18.88
N VAL A 276 49.14 -12.73 17.97
CA VAL A 276 50.60 -12.52 18.11
C VAL A 276 50.93 -11.03 18.22
N ASP A 277 50.27 -10.20 17.42
CA ASP A 277 50.48 -8.75 17.40
C ASP A 277 49.82 -8.05 18.60
N LEU A 278 48.65 -8.53 19.05
CA LEU A 278 47.97 -8.06 20.27
C LEU A 278 48.83 -8.21 21.53
N LEU A 279 49.56 -9.33 21.63
CA LEU A 279 50.34 -9.73 22.81
C LEU A 279 51.86 -9.48 22.67
N ARG A 280 52.32 -8.91 21.56
CA ARG A 280 53.74 -8.67 21.25
C ARG A 280 54.51 -7.94 22.36
N ASP A 281 53.86 -6.99 23.03
CA ASP A 281 54.45 -6.13 24.06
C ASP A 281 54.07 -6.58 25.50
N ALA A 282 53.49 -7.78 25.67
CA ALA A 282 53.10 -8.35 26.96
C ALA A 282 54.05 -9.48 27.40
N ASP A 283 54.06 -9.82 28.70
CA ASP A 283 54.75 -11.02 29.17
C ASP A 283 53.92 -12.26 28.81
N THR A 284 54.31 -12.93 27.73
CA THR A 284 53.66 -14.17 27.26
C THR A 284 54.23 -15.44 27.89
N SER A 285 54.98 -15.36 29.01
CA SER A 285 55.60 -16.53 29.64
C SER A 285 54.59 -17.59 30.14
N ALA A 286 53.36 -17.18 30.43
CA ALA A 286 52.22 -18.07 30.71
C ALA A 286 51.55 -18.68 29.47
N VAL A 287 51.76 -18.13 28.26
CA VAL A 287 51.10 -18.59 27.01
C VAL A 287 51.97 -19.67 26.37
N GLY A 288 51.38 -20.84 26.10
CA GLY A 288 52.15 -22.06 25.81
C GLY A 288 52.79 -22.70 27.05
N GLY A 289 52.60 -22.12 28.23
CA GLY A 289 52.96 -22.70 29.53
C GLY A 289 51.84 -23.58 30.10
N ARG A 290 52.10 -24.25 31.22
CA ARG A 290 51.08 -24.97 31.99
C ARG A 290 50.39 -24.02 32.96
N VAL A 291 49.14 -23.68 32.68
CA VAL A 291 48.24 -22.91 33.55
C VAL A 291 47.13 -23.85 34.03
N SER A 292 46.83 -23.89 35.33
CA SER A 292 45.66 -24.64 35.82
C SER A 292 44.38 -23.87 35.49
N ARG A 293 43.37 -24.55 34.94
CA ARG A 293 42.13 -23.91 34.47
C ARG A 293 40.92 -24.60 35.08
N ALA A 294 39.95 -23.83 35.56
CA ALA A 294 38.65 -24.32 36.01
C ALA A 294 37.51 -23.53 35.35
N ALA A 295 36.42 -24.22 35.02
CA ALA A 295 35.21 -23.70 34.40
C ALA A 295 33.96 -24.20 35.16
N LEU A 296 33.41 -23.33 36.00
CA LEU A 296 32.20 -23.59 36.78
C LEU A 296 30.99 -23.01 36.05
N VAL A 297 30.14 -23.86 35.46
CA VAL A 297 28.96 -23.41 34.70
C VAL A 297 27.69 -23.69 35.49
N GLY A 298 27.06 -22.62 35.99
CA GLY A 298 25.98 -22.68 36.99
C GLY A 298 24.67 -23.33 36.55
N ASN A 299 24.51 -23.68 35.26
CA ASN A 299 23.38 -24.47 34.74
C ASN A 299 23.65 -25.99 34.69
N HIS A 300 24.91 -26.42 34.84
CA HIS A 300 25.32 -27.84 34.69
C HIS A 300 25.63 -28.50 36.04
N ILE A 301 26.08 -27.73 37.03
CA ILE A 301 26.36 -28.23 38.39
C ILE A 301 25.05 -28.26 39.19
N ASP A 302 24.54 -29.45 39.51
CA ASP A 302 23.32 -29.64 40.30
C ASP A 302 23.55 -29.25 41.78
N PRO A 303 22.87 -28.21 42.32
CA PRO A 303 23.08 -27.77 43.70
C PRO A 303 22.51 -28.72 44.76
N ALA A 304 21.65 -29.66 44.38
CA ALA A 304 21.06 -30.66 45.26
C ALA A 304 21.85 -31.98 45.23
N ALA A 305 22.35 -32.39 44.07
CA ALA A 305 22.97 -33.70 43.87
C ALA A 305 24.52 -33.70 43.93
N GLY A 306 25.19 -32.58 43.64
CA GLY A 306 26.64 -32.55 43.49
C GLY A 306 27.14 -33.20 42.18
N VAL A 307 28.45 -33.38 42.05
CA VAL A 307 29.11 -33.99 40.87
C VAL A 307 29.98 -35.17 41.33
N THR A 308 29.93 -36.29 40.61
CA THR A 308 30.80 -37.44 40.85
C THR A 308 31.77 -37.60 39.69
N HIS A 309 33.06 -37.65 40.00
CA HIS A 309 34.17 -37.65 39.05
C HIS A 309 34.74 -39.06 38.81
N ASP A 310 35.43 -39.24 37.68
CA ASP A 310 36.04 -40.51 37.26
C ASP A 310 37.02 -41.11 38.27
N ASP A 311 37.68 -40.27 39.09
CA ASP A 311 38.60 -40.71 40.13
C ASP A 311 37.89 -41.13 41.43
N GLY A 312 36.55 -41.13 41.44
CA GLY A 312 35.71 -41.53 42.57
C GLY A 312 35.55 -40.45 43.64
N ILE A 313 35.95 -39.20 43.39
CA ILE A 313 35.58 -38.05 44.23
C ILE A 313 34.16 -37.63 43.92
N HIS A 314 33.43 -37.26 44.96
CA HIS A 314 32.14 -36.59 44.86
C HIS A 314 32.28 -35.19 45.47
N THR A 315 31.92 -34.16 44.70
CA THR A 315 31.96 -32.75 45.08
C THR A 315 30.53 -32.25 45.32
N HIS A 316 30.30 -31.58 46.45
CA HIS A 316 28.99 -31.08 46.85
C HIS A 316 28.75 -29.62 46.43
N THR A 317 29.81 -28.83 46.27
CA THR A 317 29.74 -27.37 46.17
C THR A 317 30.63 -26.80 45.04
N LEU A 318 30.43 -25.53 44.70
CA LEU A 318 31.31 -24.81 43.75
C LEU A 318 32.79 -24.76 44.18
N TRP A 319 33.11 -24.81 45.48
CA TRP A 319 34.52 -24.79 45.93
C TRP A 319 35.17 -26.18 45.94
N GLY A 320 34.40 -27.24 46.21
CA GLY A 320 34.86 -28.62 45.96
C GLY A 320 35.16 -28.84 44.48
N GLU A 321 34.24 -28.42 43.61
CA GLU A 321 34.40 -28.51 42.17
C GLU A 321 35.57 -27.68 41.63
N LEU A 322 35.71 -26.43 42.09
CA LEU A 322 36.86 -25.57 41.77
C LEU A 322 38.19 -26.25 42.08
N ALA A 323 38.30 -26.86 43.27
CA ALA A 323 39.52 -27.53 43.68
C ALA A 323 39.79 -28.76 42.80
N TRP A 324 38.79 -29.62 42.59
CA TRP A 324 38.96 -30.81 41.74
C TRP A 324 39.38 -30.44 40.31
N GLN A 325 38.80 -29.39 39.70
CA GLN A 325 39.22 -28.97 38.35
C GLN A 325 40.64 -28.37 38.30
N LEU A 326 41.10 -27.65 39.34
CA LEU A 326 42.43 -27.02 39.35
C LEU A 326 43.59 -28.02 39.54
N GLY A 327 43.36 -29.15 40.21
CA GLY A 327 44.42 -30.11 40.57
C GLY A 327 43.96 -31.50 41.03
N GLY A 328 42.72 -31.89 40.71
CA GLY A 328 42.15 -33.19 41.06
C GLY A 328 42.11 -33.45 42.57
N ARG A 329 42.36 -34.70 42.95
CA ARG A 329 42.37 -35.19 44.32
C ARG A 329 43.25 -34.40 45.29
N GLU A 330 44.46 -34.03 44.87
CA GLU A 330 45.41 -33.31 45.73
C GLU A 330 44.91 -31.90 46.08
N ALA A 331 44.25 -31.24 45.13
CA ALA A 331 43.60 -29.96 45.33
C ALA A 331 42.32 -30.07 46.16
N TYR A 332 41.47 -31.07 45.87
CA TYR A 332 40.22 -31.31 46.59
C TYR A 332 40.44 -31.51 48.10
N GLU A 333 41.49 -32.25 48.50
CA GLU A 333 41.84 -32.46 49.91
C GLU A 333 42.13 -31.16 50.70
N ILE A 334 42.49 -30.06 50.03
CA ILE A 334 42.67 -28.73 50.66
C ILE A 334 41.32 -28.14 51.13
N VAL A 335 40.22 -28.46 50.44
CA VAL A 335 38.87 -27.91 50.72
C VAL A 335 37.86 -28.95 51.21
N ARG A 336 38.19 -30.25 51.19
CA ARG A 336 37.26 -31.37 51.45
C ARG A 336 36.40 -31.15 52.70
N VAL A 337 37.01 -30.76 53.83
CA VAL A 337 36.30 -30.54 55.11
C VAL A 337 35.22 -29.44 55.01
N ALA A 338 35.39 -28.47 54.12
CA ALA A 338 34.43 -27.40 53.87
C ALA A 338 33.36 -27.80 52.85
N ASP A 339 33.70 -28.65 51.88
CA ASP A 339 32.76 -29.22 50.91
C ASP A 339 31.82 -30.25 51.56
N GLU A 340 32.38 -31.21 52.32
CA GLU A 340 31.65 -32.19 53.15
C GLU A 340 30.75 -31.54 54.22
N ALA A 341 31.11 -30.33 54.68
CA ALA A 341 30.33 -29.55 55.66
C ALA A 341 29.47 -28.45 55.02
N HIS A 342 29.41 -28.37 53.69
CA HIS A 342 28.60 -27.44 52.90
C HIS A 342 28.76 -25.96 53.32
N THR A 343 29.97 -25.59 53.74
CA THR A 343 30.30 -24.29 54.36
C THR A 343 31.52 -23.63 53.73
N ASN A 344 31.70 -22.33 53.98
CA ASN A 344 32.74 -21.55 53.33
C ASN A 344 34.17 -22.03 53.73
N PRO A 345 35.06 -22.32 52.76
CA PRO A 345 36.43 -22.82 53.01
C PRO A 345 37.42 -21.78 53.57
N GLY A 346 37.09 -20.48 53.60
CA GLY A 346 37.93 -19.43 54.15
C GLY A 346 39.31 -19.34 53.50
N ASP A 347 40.36 -19.24 54.33
CA ASP A 347 41.76 -19.11 53.89
C ASP A 347 42.26 -20.31 53.05
N ALA A 348 41.61 -21.48 53.13
CA ALA A 348 41.95 -22.63 52.32
C ALA A 348 41.84 -22.33 50.81
N LEU A 349 40.97 -21.40 50.38
CA LEU A 349 40.96 -20.93 48.98
C LEU A 349 42.23 -20.20 48.60
N ARG A 350 42.78 -19.34 49.47
CA ARG A 350 44.04 -18.64 49.20
C ARG A 350 45.20 -19.62 49.14
N GLN A 351 45.17 -20.68 49.94
CA GLN A 351 46.17 -21.75 49.92
C GLN A 351 46.07 -22.60 48.64
N LEU A 352 44.85 -23.00 48.25
CA LEU A 352 44.54 -23.67 46.98
C LEU A 352 45.04 -22.85 45.77
N LEU A 353 44.64 -21.59 45.66
CA LEU A 353 45.04 -20.74 44.52
C LEU A 353 46.56 -20.49 44.50
N ALA A 354 47.22 -20.38 45.65
CA ALA A 354 48.66 -20.24 45.72
C ALA A 354 49.42 -21.53 45.33
N ALA A 355 48.84 -22.72 45.57
CA ALA A 355 49.44 -24.00 45.21
C ALA A 355 49.34 -24.32 43.70
N TYR A 356 48.29 -23.84 43.02
CA TYR A 356 48.03 -24.12 41.60
C TYR A 356 48.18 -22.88 40.69
N SER A 357 48.80 -21.80 41.17
CA SER A 357 49.14 -20.63 40.34
C SER A 357 50.33 -20.94 39.39
N PRO A 358 50.34 -20.47 38.13
CA PRO A 358 49.34 -19.61 37.47
C PRO A 358 48.02 -20.33 37.18
N CYS A 359 46.90 -19.66 37.46
CA CYS A 359 45.57 -20.25 37.28
C CYS A 359 44.50 -19.30 36.72
N LEU A 360 43.65 -19.85 35.84
CA LEU A 360 42.44 -19.24 35.32
C LEU A 360 41.20 -19.87 35.97
N ILE A 361 40.30 -19.06 36.50
CA ILE A 361 39.01 -19.50 37.04
C ILE A 361 37.90 -18.79 36.29
N LEU A 362 37.03 -19.56 35.63
CA LEU A 362 35.86 -19.08 34.90
C LEU A 362 34.59 -19.51 35.67
N ILE A 363 33.68 -18.58 35.95
CA ILE A 363 32.37 -18.88 36.56
C ILE A 363 31.25 -18.30 35.69
N ASP A 364 30.62 -19.14 34.87
CA ASP A 364 29.51 -18.74 34.00
C ASP A 364 28.14 -19.03 34.64
N GLU A 365 27.17 -18.17 34.36
CA GLU A 365 25.79 -18.22 34.89
C GLU A 365 25.66 -18.43 36.41
N TRP A 366 26.50 -17.77 37.20
CA TRP A 366 26.52 -17.90 38.68
C TRP A 366 25.16 -17.57 39.33
N VAL A 367 24.41 -16.62 38.77
CA VAL A 367 23.03 -16.29 39.21
C VAL A 367 22.08 -17.47 39.03
N ALA A 368 22.26 -18.28 37.99
CA ALA A 368 21.40 -19.42 37.69
C ALA A 368 21.54 -20.58 38.70
N TYR A 369 22.75 -20.77 39.23
CA TYR A 369 23.02 -21.64 40.38
C TYR A 369 22.47 -21.02 41.68
N ALA A 370 22.85 -19.77 41.96
CA ALA A 370 22.54 -19.10 43.23
C ALA A 370 21.03 -18.90 43.48
N ARG A 371 20.19 -18.78 42.43
CA ARG A 371 18.72 -18.65 42.57
C ARG A 371 18.03 -19.93 43.05
N VAL A 372 18.63 -21.11 42.83
CA VAL A 372 18.16 -22.39 43.39
C VAL A 372 18.37 -22.40 44.91
N LEU A 373 19.38 -21.67 45.36
CA LEU A 373 19.74 -21.32 46.75
C LEU A 373 18.57 -20.77 47.59
N PHE A 374 17.67 -20.04 46.92
CA PHE A 374 16.84 -19.04 47.58
C PHE A 374 15.73 -19.66 48.44
N GLY A 375 15.90 -19.59 49.76
CA GLY A 375 14.98 -20.19 50.73
C GLY A 375 15.13 -21.71 50.88
N ARG A 376 16.30 -22.26 50.53
CA ARG A 376 16.65 -23.68 50.64
C ARG A 376 17.97 -23.84 51.39
N ASP A 377 17.89 -24.38 52.60
CA ASP A 377 19.05 -24.68 53.47
C ASP A 377 19.33 -26.19 53.56
N ASP A 378 18.58 -27.00 52.79
CA ASP A 378 18.58 -28.47 52.77
C ASP A 378 19.37 -29.07 51.59
N LEU A 379 20.15 -28.25 50.86
CA LEU A 379 20.87 -28.63 49.65
C LEU A 379 22.37 -28.79 49.89
N ALA A 380 23.00 -29.76 49.22
CA ALA A 380 24.42 -30.09 49.36
C ALA A 380 25.37 -28.92 49.01
N ALA A 381 24.93 -28.02 48.12
CA ALA A 381 25.65 -26.80 47.78
C ALA A 381 25.75 -25.75 48.91
N GLY A 382 25.09 -25.97 50.05
CA GLY A 382 25.07 -25.05 51.19
C GLY A 382 24.03 -23.92 51.06
N THR A 383 23.97 -23.06 52.08
CA THR A 383 22.93 -22.03 52.19
C THR A 383 23.11 -20.89 51.17
N PHE A 384 22.02 -20.17 50.92
CA PHE A 384 22.05 -18.94 50.10
C PHE A 384 23.07 -17.91 50.63
N ASP A 385 23.21 -17.72 51.94
CA ASP A 385 24.18 -16.79 52.53
C ASP A 385 25.64 -17.31 52.47
N THR A 386 25.85 -18.64 52.54
CA THR A 386 27.17 -19.27 52.32
C THR A 386 27.72 -18.90 50.94
N GLN A 387 26.88 -18.88 49.91
CA GLN A 387 27.29 -18.62 48.53
C GLN A 387 27.83 -17.19 48.32
N PHE A 388 27.25 -16.17 48.97
CA PHE A 388 27.80 -14.80 48.90
C PHE A 388 29.09 -14.65 49.69
N THR A 389 29.23 -15.42 50.78
CA THR A 389 30.48 -15.51 51.55
C THR A 389 31.58 -16.15 50.69
N PHE A 390 31.26 -17.20 49.91
CA PHE A 390 32.17 -17.77 48.91
C PHE A 390 32.57 -16.74 47.84
N ALA A 391 31.60 -16.00 47.28
CA ALA A 391 31.88 -14.94 46.30
C ALA A 391 32.83 -13.83 46.83
N GLN A 392 32.72 -13.45 48.10
CA GLN A 392 33.69 -12.55 48.72
C GLN A 392 35.06 -13.22 48.89
N THR A 393 35.10 -14.43 49.46
CA THR A 393 36.36 -15.11 49.79
C THR A 393 37.20 -15.42 48.55
N ILE A 394 36.58 -15.87 47.45
CA ILE A 394 37.30 -16.18 46.21
C ILE A 394 37.82 -14.92 45.49
N THR A 395 37.07 -13.81 45.53
CA THR A 395 37.51 -12.55 44.91
C THR A 395 38.64 -11.88 45.71
N GLU A 396 38.64 -12.01 47.03
CA GLU A 396 39.77 -11.60 47.88
C GLU A 396 40.99 -12.51 47.70
N ALA A 397 40.81 -13.83 47.60
CA ALA A 397 41.89 -14.79 47.35
C ALA A 397 42.57 -14.57 45.96
N ALA A 398 41.78 -14.43 44.90
CA ALA A 398 42.29 -14.17 43.55
C ALA A 398 43.05 -12.82 43.45
N LYS A 399 42.66 -11.82 44.25
CA LYS A 399 43.41 -10.56 44.39
C LYS A 399 44.75 -10.73 45.13
N ALA A 400 44.79 -11.57 46.16
CA ALA A 400 45.97 -11.78 46.99
C ALA A 400 47.07 -12.63 46.34
N VAL A 401 46.71 -13.57 45.46
CA VAL A 401 47.65 -14.53 44.84
C VAL A 401 48.15 -14.03 43.47
N PRO A 402 49.48 -13.82 43.27
CA PRO A 402 50.04 -13.53 41.94
C PRO A 402 49.77 -14.69 40.98
N GLY A 403 49.51 -14.40 39.70
CA GLY A 403 49.21 -15.41 38.68
C GLY A 403 47.78 -15.98 38.73
N ALA A 404 46.97 -15.64 39.74
CA ALA A 404 45.57 -16.02 39.80
C ALA A 404 44.66 -14.99 39.11
N LEU A 405 43.80 -15.48 38.21
CA LEU A 405 42.81 -14.68 37.48
C LEU A 405 41.41 -15.31 37.61
N LEU A 406 40.45 -14.52 38.11
CA LEU A 406 39.04 -14.90 38.22
C LEU A 406 38.18 -14.10 37.24
N VAL A 407 37.35 -14.78 36.46
CA VAL A 407 36.44 -14.18 35.48
C VAL A 407 35.03 -14.74 35.72
N VAL A 408 34.08 -13.85 35.93
CA VAL A 408 32.70 -14.22 36.30
C VAL A 408 31.70 -13.60 35.33
N SER A 409 30.59 -14.28 35.08
CA SER A 409 29.51 -13.81 34.21
C SER A 409 28.26 -13.51 35.04
N ILE A 410 27.79 -12.26 34.97
CA ILE A 410 26.67 -11.75 35.78
C ILE A 410 25.81 -10.83 34.89
N PRO A 411 24.49 -11.05 34.80
CA PRO A 411 23.58 -10.16 34.09
C PRO A 411 23.71 -8.67 34.48
N ALA A 412 23.42 -7.79 33.54
CA ALA A 412 23.33 -6.35 33.79
C ALA A 412 21.97 -6.03 34.46
N SER A 413 21.97 -5.19 35.49
CA SER A 413 20.76 -4.79 36.22
C SER A 413 20.12 -3.55 35.59
N SER A 414 18.99 -3.69 34.89
CA SER A 414 18.26 -2.57 34.31
C SER A 414 17.46 -1.81 35.38
N ARG A 415 18.14 -0.94 36.16
CA ARG A 415 17.51 -0.06 37.15
C ARG A 415 17.94 1.39 36.96
N GLY A 416 17.49 1.97 35.84
CA GLY A 416 17.60 3.40 35.54
C GLY A 416 16.22 3.99 35.26
N GLU A 417 15.98 5.21 35.73
CA GLU A 417 14.70 5.92 35.61
C GLU A 417 14.59 6.62 34.24
N THR A 418 14.50 5.83 33.17
CA THR A 418 14.22 6.33 31.81
C THR A 418 12.81 5.93 31.39
N GLU A 419 12.01 6.90 30.94
CA GLU A 419 10.57 6.73 30.66
C GLU A 419 10.26 5.66 29.58
N ASN A 420 11.24 5.33 28.72
CA ASN A 420 11.18 4.20 27.79
C ASN A 420 11.77 2.94 28.43
N GLY A 421 10.95 2.17 29.14
CA GLY A 421 11.37 0.97 29.88
C GLY A 421 11.69 -0.24 28.99
N ILE A 422 12.98 -0.50 28.73
CA ILE A 422 13.44 -1.71 28.04
C ILE A 422 13.45 -2.90 29.03
N MET A 423 12.42 -3.74 28.98
CA MET A 423 12.15 -4.79 29.99
C MET A 423 12.96 -6.10 29.87
N GLY A 424 13.84 -6.24 28.87
CA GLY A 424 14.49 -7.52 28.52
C GLY A 424 15.20 -8.28 29.66
N SER A 425 15.73 -7.57 30.67
CA SER A 425 16.45 -8.18 31.81
C SER A 425 15.58 -9.13 32.66
N ALA A 426 14.27 -8.91 32.75
CA ALA A 426 13.40 -9.64 33.67
C ALA A 426 13.27 -11.14 33.31
N LEU A 427 13.43 -11.49 32.03
CA LEU A 427 13.33 -12.85 31.52
C LEU A 427 14.61 -13.67 31.79
N GLU A 428 15.80 -13.09 31.59
CA GLU A 428 17.08 -13.79 31.81
C GLU A 428 17.29 -14.16 33.29
N VAL A 429 16.90 -13.26 34.20
CA VAL A 429 17.15 -13.39 35.63
C VAL A 429 16.33 -14.52 36.27
N GLY A 430 15.14 -14.81 35.78
CA GLY A 430 14.28 -15.90 36.29
C GLY A 430 13.48 -15.54 37.54
N GLY A 431 12.85 -14.36 37.55
CA GLY A 431 11.92 -13.95 38.60
C GLY A 431 12.56 -13.52 39.93
N VAL A 432 11.75 -13.48 40.99
CA VAL A 432 12.09 -12.84 42.28
C VAL A 432 13.34 -13.45 42.94
N ASN A 433 13.45 -14.78 42.97
CA ASN A 433 14.60 -15.49 43.52
C ASN A 433 15.89 -15.15 42.76
N GLY A 434 15.80 -15.06 41.43
CA GLY A 434 16.90 -14.64 40.56
C GLY A 434 17.31 -13.18 40.82
N GLN A 435 16.35 -12.27 41.00
CA GLN A 435 16.65 -10.87 41.28
C GLN A 435 17.36 -10.70 42.63
N ALA A 436 16.92 -11.43 43.66
CA ALA A 436 17.58 -11.42 44.96
C ALA A 436 19.01 -12.00 44.90
N ALA A 437 19.24 -13.02 44.07
CA ALA A 437 20.58 -13.56 43.81
C ALA A 437 21.47 -12.58 43.04
N LEU A 438 20.93 -11.93 42.00
CA LEU A 438 21.61 -10.93 41.18
C LEU A 438 22.04 -9.71 42.03
N ASP A 439 21.10 -9.09 42.74
CA ASP A 439 21.35 -7.89 43.55
C ASP A 439 22.45 -8.15 44.58
N ARG A 440 22.47 -9.33 45.21
CA ARG A 440 23.49 -9.71 46.20
C ARG A 440 24.85 -10.04 45.56
N LEU A 441 24.91 -10.83 44.48
CA LEU A 441 26.17 -11.14 43.78
C LEU A 441 26.83 -9.86 43.25
N GLN A 442 26.06 -8.96 42.64
CA GLN A 442 26.56 -7.66 42.18
C GLN A 442 27.13 -6.81 43.33
N ASN A 443 26.45 -6.75 44.48
CA ASN A 443 26.89 -5.95 45.64
C ASN A 443 28.21 -6.42 46.27
N VAL A 444 28.50 -7.73 46.19
CA VAL A 444 29.80 -8.30 46.60
C VAL A 444 30.86 -8.01 45.54
N ILE A 445 30.62 -8.46 44.30
CA ILE A 445 31.65 -8.56 43.26
C ILE A 445 32.05 -7.19 42.70
N ARG A 446 31.12 -6.22 42.62
CA ARG A 446 31.39 -4.84 42.15
C ARG A 446 32.42 -4.08 43.00
N ARG A 447 32.75 -4.55 44.20
CA ARG A 447 33.77 -3.94 45.07
C ARG A 447 35.21 -4.30 44.68
N VAL A 448 35.40 -5.39 43.93
CA VAL A 448 36.72 -5.98 43.62
C VAL A 448 36.94 -6.15 42.11
N ALA A 449 35.88 -6.44 41.36
CA ALA A 449 35.96 -6.75 39.93
C ALA A 449 35.96 -5.49 39.05
N GLN A 450 36.79 -5.51 38.00
CA GLN A 450 36.60 -4.60 36.86
C GLN A 450 35.39 -5.05 36.05
N GLN A 451 34.53 -4.10 35.66
CA GLN A 451 33.47 -4.36 34.69
C GLN A 451 34.07 -4.39 33.29
N TRP A 452 33.90 -5.50 32.58
CA TRP A 452 34.17 -5.59 31.15
C TRP A 452 33.10 -4.85 30.35
N GLN A 453 33.48 -4.22 29.24
CA GLN A 453 32.54 -3.60 28.30
C GLN A 453 32.48 -4.43 27.02
N PRO A 454 31.28 -4.76 26.51
CA PRO A 454 31.12 -5.49 25.26
C PRO A 454 31.51 -4.64 24.04
N ALA A 455 31.69 -5.33 22.91
CA ALA A 455 31.97 -4.72 21.62
C ALA A 455 30.97 -3.62 21.23
N ARG A 456 31.45 -2.60 20.53
CA ARG A 456 30.65 -1.47 20.02
C ARG A 456 29.88 -1.87 18.77
N ALA A 457 28.80 -1.16 18.49
CA ALA A 457 27.91 -1.44 17.35
C ALA A 457 28.65 -1.54 16.00
N HIS A 458 29.69 -0.72 15.76
CA HIS A 458 30.47 -0.75 14.51
C HIS A 458 31.40 -1.97 14.36
N GLU A 459 31.68 -2.70 15.44
CA GLU A 459 32.49 -3.92 15.40
C GLU A 459 31.65 -5.16 15.01
N SER A 460 30.32 -5.06 15.17
CA SER A 460 29.36 -6.15 14.89
C SER A 460 29.41 -6.66 13.46
N PHE A 461 29.75 -5.79 12.50
CA PHE A 461 29.87 -6.12 11.08
C PHE A 461 31.04 -7.08 10.84
N GLU A 462 32.18 -6.81 11.49
CA GLU A 462 33.40 -7.64 11.39
C GLU A 462 33.21 -9.00 12.07
N ILE A 463 32.50 -9.06 13.20
CA ILE A 463 32.12 -10.33 13.85
C ILE A 463 31.33 -11.23 12.88
N VAL A 464 30.32 -10.67 12.21
CA VAL A 464 29.50 -11.43 11.25
C VAL A 464 30.31 -11.80 10.00
N ARG A 465 31.13 -10.87 9.48
CA ARG A 465 31.99 -11.11 8.32
C ARG A 465 32.99 -12.24 8.58
N ARG A 466 33.74 -12.18 9.68
CA ARG A 466 34.77 -13.17 10.08
C ARG A 466 34.20 -14.59 10.22
N ARG A 467 32.97 -14.69 10.73
CA ARG A 467 32.31 -15.99 10.99
C ARG A 467 31.56 -16.56 9.78
N LEU A 468 31.11 -15.75 8.82
CA LEU A 468 30.36 -16.24 7.67
C LEU A 468 31.18 -16.32 6.36
N PHE A 469 32.34 -15.65 6.28
CA PHE A 469 33.18 -15.59 5.08
C PHE A 469 34.66 -15.91 5.33
N GLU A 470 35.31 -16.49 4.33
CA GLU A 470 36.76 -16.65 4.27
C GLU A 470 37.47 -15.28 4.24
N GLU A 471 38.71 -15.18 4.75
CA GLU A 471 39.42 -13.90 4.72
C GLU A 471 39.92 -13.58 3.29
N PRO A 472 39.57 -12.41 2.71
CA PRO A 472 39.97 -12.07 1.34
C PRO A 472 41.49 -11.91 1.20
N ASP A 473 42.02 -12.40 0.08
CA ASP A 473 43.43 -12.23 -0.30
C ASP A 473 43.74 -10.78 -0.71
N ALA A 474 45.00 -10.49 -1.05
CA ALA A 474 45.42 -9.14 -1.44
C ALA A 474 44.76 -8.62 -2.72
N LYS A 475 44.33 -9.50 -3.63
CA LYS A 475 43.62 -9.14 -4.88
C LYS A 475 42.15 -8.85 -4.58
N ALA A 476 41.49 -9.72 -3.83
CA ALA A 476 40.12 -9.51 -3.36
C ALA A 476 40.01 -8.21 -2.55
N LYS A 477 40.92 -7.95 -1.61
CA LYS A 477 40.99 -6.68 -0.86
C LYS A 477 41.09 -5.44 -1.79
N ALA A 478 41.81 -5.53 -2.90
CA ALA A 478 41.88 -4.45 -3.90
C ALA A 478 40.58 -4.30 -4.73
N GLU A 479 39.94 -5.40 -5.12
CA GLU A 479 38.67 -5.38 -5.84
C GLU A 479 37.50 -4.89 -4.96
N ILE A 480 37.51 -5.22 -3.65
CA ILE A 480 36.59 -4.68 -2.63
C ILE A 480 36.71 -3.15 -2.55
N GLY A 481 37.93 -2.62 -2.46
CA GLY A 481 38.17 -1.17 -2.46
C GLY A 481 37.64 -0.48 -3.72
N ALA A 482 37.78 -1.13 -4.89
CA ALA A 482 37.22 -0.62 -6.14
C ALA A 482 35.68 -0.60 -6.16
N ILE A 483 35.01 -1.61 -5.59
CA ILE A 483 33.55 -1.64 -5.42
C ILE A 483 33.09 -0.55 -4.46
N ALA A 484 33.67 -0.48 -3.26
CA ALA A 484 33.31 0.50 -2.23
C ALA A 484 33.40 1.94 -2.77
N LYS A 485 34.48 2.24 -3.51
CA LYS A 485 34.69 3.53 -4.16
C LYS A 485 33.66 3.88 -5.24
N GLN A 486 33.18 2.90 -6.00
CA GLN A 486 32.12 3.13 -6.99
C GLN A 486 30.76 3.34 -6.35
N PHE A 487 30.45 2.63 -5.25
CA PHE A 487 29.24 2.87 -4.45
C PHE A 487 29.27 4.25 -3.78
N TRP A 488 30.35 4.59 -3.07
CA TRP A 488 30.53 5.93 -2.47
C TRP A 488 30.43 7.03 -3.52
N LYS A 489 31.07 6.88 -4.68
CA LYS A 489 30.92 7.83 -5.79
C LYS A 489 29.46 7.95 -6.24
N PHE A 490 28.74 6.84 -6.43
CA PHE A 490 27.34 6.86 -6.86
C PHE A 490 26.45 7.64 -5.87
N TYR A 491 26.67 7.50 -4.56
CA TYR A 491 25.97 8.29 -3.54
C TYR A 491 26.38 9.77 -3.56
N ASN A 492 27.69 10.06 -3.67
CA ASN A 492 28.23 11.41 -3.75
C ASN A 492 27.76 12.19 -5.00
N ASP A 493 27.54 11.50 -6.12
CA ASP A 493 27.06 12.09 -7.37
C ASP A 493 25.55 12.40 -7.34
N HIS A 494 24.80 11.82 -6.39
CA HIS A 494 23.34 12.00 -6.20
C HIS A 494 22.98 12.62 -4.84
N LYS A 495 23.76 13.62 -4.39
CA LYS A 495 23.54 14.32 -3.11
C LYS A 495 22.12 14.89 -2.97
N GLY A 496 21.47 14.55 -1.87
CA GLY A 496 20.08 14.92 -1.56
C GLY A 496 19.09 13.75 -1.64
N GLU A 497 19.38 12.75 -2.47
CA GLU A 497 18.58 11.51 -2.59
C GLU A 497 18.98 10.45 -1.54
N PHE A 498 20.12 10.61 -0.89
CA PHE A 498 20.71 9.69 0.09
C PHE A 498 21.05 10.38 1.42
N PRO A 499 21.19 9.62 2.52
CA PRO A 499 21.62 10.15 3.82
C PRO A 499 22.98 10.86 3.73
N ARG A 500 23.17 11.91 4.55
CA ARG A 500 24.32 12.82 4.43
C ARG A 500 25.66 12.12 4.61
N GLU A 501 25.74 11.20 5.56
CA GLU A 501 26.92 10.37 5.85
C GLU A 501 27.42 9.56 4.65
N CYS A 502 26.53 9.14 3.72
CA CYS A 502 26.91 8.35 2.55
C CYS A 502 27.79 9.12 1.55
N SER A 503 27.90 10.44 1.70
CA SER A 503 28.83 11.28 0.95
C SER A 503 30.21 11.43 1.60
N GLU A 504 30.40 10.97 2.84
CA GLU A 504 31.67 11.08 3.56
C GLU A 504 32.62 9.92 3.22
N THR A 505 33.92 10.18 3.24
CA THR A 505 34.96 9.14 3.04
C THR A 505 34.96 8.08 4.16
N SER A 506 34.41 8.41 5.34
CA SER A 506 34.10 7.46 6.41
C SER A 506 33.19 6.32 5.93
N TYR A 507 32.24 6.62 5.04
CA TYR A 507 31.30 5.63 4.49
C TYR A 507 31.92 4.72 3.42
N GLU A 508 32.88 5.22 2.63
CA GLU A 508 33.70 4.36 1.74
C GLU A 508 34.38 3.25 2.56
N GLN A 509 34.96 3.59 3.72
CA GLN A 509 35.57 2.62 4.63
C GLN A 509 34.53 1.69 5.31
N ARG A 510 33.33 2.18 5.65
CA ARG A 510 32.24 1.31 6.16
C ARG A 510 31.88 0.21 5.15
N ILE A 511 31.82 0.52 3.86
CA ILE A 511 31.55 -0.48 2.81
C ILE A 511 32.70 -1.49 2.69
N VAL A 512 33.97 -1.04 2.77
CA VAL A 512 35.14 -1.95 2.75
C VAL A 512 35.11 -2.95 3.92
N ASN A 513 34.81 -2.49 5.13
CA ASN A 513 34.81 -3.33 6.33
C ASN A 513 33.60 -4.28 6.40
N ALA A 514 32.42 -3.86 5.91
CA ALA A 514 31.21 -4.68 5.91
C ALA A 514 31.14 -5.71 4.77
N TYR A 515 32.00 -5.58 3.74
CA TYR A 515 31.97 -6.39 2.53
C TYR A 515 31.94 -7.91 2.80
N PRO A 516 31.08 -8.71 2.12
CA PRO A 516 30.23 -8.37 0.98
C PRO A 516 28.85 -7.80 1.34
N ILE A 517 28.58 -7.49 2.60
CA ILE A 517 27.29 -6.99 3.07
C ILE A 517 27.31 -5.45 3.07
N HIS A 518 26.23 -4.82 2.60
CA HIS A 518 26.13 -3.36 2.59
C HIS A 518 25.74 -2.82 3.98
N PRO A 519 26.37 -1.73 4.49
CA PRO A 519 26.13 -1.23 5.86
C PRO A 519 24.65 -1.06 6.24
N GLU A 520 23.82 -0.45 5.38
CA GLU A 520 22.36 -0.27 5.63
C GLU A 520 21.63 -1.58 6.01
N LEU A 521 22.05 -2.76 5.50
CA LEU A 521 21.43 -4.03 5.93
C LEU A 521 21.78 -4.37 7.38
N PHE A 522 23.03 -4.17 7.77
CA PHE A 522 23.43 -4.35 9.17
C PHE A 522 22.82 -3.29 10.08
N ASP A 523 22.75 -2.03 9.65
CA ASP A 523 22.18 -0.94 10.44
C ASP A 523 20.71 -1.24 10.79
N ARG A 524 19.88 -1.61 9.80
CA ARG A 524 18.49 -2.04 10.10
C ARG A 524 18.44 -3.26 11.03
N LEU A 525 19.32 -4.24 10.87
CA LEU A 525 19.34 -5.44 11.73
C LEU A 525 19.80 -5.16 13.18
N TYR A 526 20.78 -4.28 13.39
CA TYR A 526 21.37 -3.98 14.69
C TYR A 526 20.76 -2.76 15.40
N GLU A 527 20.11 -1.83 14.69
CA GLU A 527 19.42 -0.66 15.26
C GLU A 527 17.91 -0.86 15.37
N ASP A 528 17.27 -1.53 14.40
CA ASP A 528 15.81 -1.70 14.39
C ASP A 528 15.37 -3.09 14.86
N TRP A 529 15.79 -4.17 14.21
CA TRP A 529 15.39 -5.54 14.61
C TRP A 529 15.87 -5.90 16.02
N SER A 530 16.99 -5.33 16.46
CA SER A 530 17.53 -5.48 17.81
C SER A 530 16.66 -4.88 18.93
N THR A 531 15.61 -4.13 18.58
CA THR A 531 14.63 -3.55 19.53
C THR A 531 13.42 -4.45 19.79
N LEU A 532 13.28 -5.57 19.07
CA LEU A 532 12.23 -6.57 19.31
C LEU A 532 12.66 -7.51 20.45
N ASP A 533 11.83 -7.66 21.49
CA ASP A 533 12.16 -8.43 22.72
C ASP A 533 12.57 -9.89 22.46
N ARG A 534 12.07 -10.50 21.38
CA ARG A 534 12.37 -11.88 20.98
C ARG A 534 13.64 -12.03 20.13
N PHE A 535 14.19 -10.92 19.61
CA PHE A 535 15.29 -10.96 18.64
C PHE A 535 16.65 -11.08 19.35
N GLN A 536 17.29 -12.24 19.22
CA GLN A 536 18.57 -12.57 19.86
C GLN A 536 19.78 -11.87 19.19
N ARG A 537 19.71 -10.53 19.03
CA ARG A 537 20.69 -9.62 18.41
C ARG A 537 21.74 -10.32 17.53
N THR A 538 22.91 -10.63 18.06
CA THR A 538 24.03 -11.23 17.31
C THR A 538 23.74 -12.64 16.77
N ARG A 539 23.11 -13.53 17.57
CA ARG A 539 22.77 -14.91 17.14
C ARG A 539 21.62 -14.94 16.13
N GLY A 540 20.65 -14.03 16.29
CA GLY A 540 19.57 -13.82 15.33
C GLY A 540 20.09 -13.37 13.96
N VAL A 541 20.99 -12.37 13.96
CA VAL A 541 21.66 -11.89 12.74
C VAL A 541 22.51 -12.99 12.10
N LEU A 542 23.32 -13.74 12.87
CA LEU A 542 24.14 -14.83 12.33
C LEU A 542 23.31 -15.93 11.68
N ARG A 543 22.23 -16.40 12.33
CA ARG A 543 21.31 -17.42 11.79
C ARG A 543 20.61 -16.94 10.50
N LEU A 544 20.07 -15.71 10.52
CA LEU A 544 19.43 -15.10 9.36
C LEU A 544 20.41 -14.94 8.20
N MET A 545 21.58 -14.33 8.45
CA MET A 545 22.56 -14.03 7.40
C MET A 545 23.19 -15.29 6.84
N SER A 546 23.48 -16.32 7.66
CA SER A 546 23.93 -17.63 7.16
C SER A 546 22.92 -18.21 6.16
N THR A 547 21.63 -18.19 6.51
CA THR A 547 20.54 -18.65 5.64
C THR A 547 20.45 -17.80 4.35
N VAL A 548 20.48 -16.47 4.46
CA VAL A 548 20.42 -15.56 3.30
C VAL A 548 21.62 -15.75 2.37
N ILE A 549 22.83 -15.84 2.91
CA ILE A 549 24.07 -16.04 2.15
C ILE A 549 24.05 -17.40 1.45
N HIS A 550 23.66 -18.47 2.13
CA HIS A 550 23.49 -19.79 1.51
C HIS A 550 22.51 -19.73 0.32
N LYS A 551 21.34 -19.12 0.49
CA LYS A 551 20.32 -19.03 -0.56
C LYS A 551 20.80 -18.20 -1.76
N LEU A 552 21.45 -17.05 -1.53
CA LEU A 552 22.05 -16.24 -2.59
C LEU A 552 23.24 -16.94 -3.28
N TRP A 553 24.02 -17.73 -2.53
CA TRP A 553 25.13 -18.51 -3.07
C TRP A 553 24.65 -19.62 -4.01
N VAL A 554 23.63 -20.38 -3.60
CA VAL A 554 23.00 -21.42 -4.43
C VAL A 554 22.31 -20.81 -5.65
N ALA A 555 21.60 -19.69 -5.48
CA ALA A 555 20.91 -18.95 -6.55
C ALA A 555 21.83 -18.38 -7.64
N GLN A 556 23.15 -18.43 -7.46
CA GLN A 556 24.14 -17.74 -8.27
C GLN A 556 23.91 -16.20 -8.33
N ASP A 557 23.69 -15.57 -7.17
CA ASP A 557 23.49 -14.12 -7.08
C ASP A 557 24.59 -13.33 -7.82
N ALA A 558 24.16 -12.32 -8.57
CA ALA A 558 24.98 -11.48 -9.41
C ALA A 558 25.22 -10.07 -8.83
N GLY A 559 24.64 -9.75 -7.67
CA GLY A 559 24.85 -8.46 -7.01
C GLY A 559 26.32 -8.25 -6.61
N PRO A 560 26.87 -7.03 -6.68
CA PRO A 560 28.22 -6.71 -6.19
C PRO A 560 28.30 -6.59 -4.66
N LEU A 561 27.15 -6.48 -3.98
CA LEU A 561 26.97 -6.45 -2.53
C LEU A 561 25.63 -7.10 -2.16
N ILE A 562 25.54 -7.65 -0.95
CA ILE A 562 24.29 -8.09 -0.32
C ILE A 562 23.61 -6.87 0.31
N MET A 563 22.48 -6.46 -0.28
CA MET A 563 21.70 -5.28 0.07
C MET A 563 20.38 -5.68 0.76
N PRO A 564 19.67 -4.79 1.49
CA PRO A 564 18.29 -5.05 1.92
C PRO A 564 17.38 -5.50 0.77
N GLY A 565 17.49 -4.86 -0.40
CA GLY A 565 16.72 -5.23 -1.59
C GLY A 565 17.09 -6.57 -2.22
N SER A 566 18.23 -7.19 -1.89
CA SER A 566 18.62 -8.50 -2.43
C SER A 566 18.20 -9.68 -1.55
N VAL A 567 17.84 -9.46 -0.29
CA VAL A 567 17.38 -10.52 0.64
C VAL A 567 16.19 -11.30 0.03
N PRO A 568 16.27 -12.64 -0.11
CA PRO A 568 15.24 -13.42 -0.79
C PRO A 568 14.07 -13.75 0.15
N LEU A 569 13.21 -12.77 0.39
CA LEU A 569 12.03 -12.91 1.26
C LEU A 569 10.97 -13.90 0.70
N ASN A 570 11.05 -14.24 -0.57
CA ASN A 570 10.27 -15.33 -1.17
C ASN A 570 10.77 -16.75 -0.82
N ASP A 571 11.92 -16.89 -0.15
CA ASP A 571 12.36 -18.20 0.35
C ASP A 571 11.71 -18.50 1.72
N PRO A 572 11.00 -19.63 1.90
CA PRO A 572 10.29 -19.91 3.14
C PRO A 572 11.16 -19.96 4.39
N ALA A 573 12.45 -20.32 4.28
CA ALA A 573 13.35 -20.33 5.44
C ALA A 573 13.72 -18.90 5.85
N VAL A 574 14.09 -18.03 4.90
CA VAL A 574 14.39 -16.61 5.17
C VAL A 574 13.14 -15.87 5.67
N ALA A 575 11.97 -16.12 5.08
CA ALA A 575 10.70 -15.57 5.52
C ALA A 575 10.35 -15.99 6.96
N SER A 576 10.53 -17.28 7.30
CA SER A 576 10.28 -17.79 8.66
C SER A 576 11.30 -17.25 9.67
N GLU A 577 12.57 -17.11 9.28
CA GLU A 577 13.63 -16.56 10.13
C GLU A 577 13.38 -15.09 10.50
N LEU A 578 12.74 -14.31 9.63
CA LEU A 578 12.32 -12.93 9.96
C LEU A 578 10.99 -12.92 10.73
N THR A 579 9.97 -13.64 10.25
CA THR A 579 8.61 -13.54 10.83
C THR A 579 8.45 -14.16 12.22
N GLN A 580 9.31 -15.10 12.65
CA GLN A 580 9.27 -15.67 14.02
C GLN A 580 9.40 -14.61 15.14
N TYR A 581 9.99 -13.46 14.84
CA TYR A 581 10.23 -12.36 15.79
C TYR A 581 9.13 -11.30 15.78
N LEU A 582 8.25 -11.33 14.78
CA LEU A 582 7.13 -10.41 14.63
C LEU A 582 5.85 -11.00 15.25
N GLN A 583 4.77 -10.21 15.27
CA GLN A 583 3.44 -10.69 15.66
C GLN A 583 2.78 -11.48 14.52
N ASP A 584 1.58 -12.02 14.74
CA ASP A 584 0.88 -12.82 13.73
C ASP A 584 0.49 -12.02 12.46
N ASN A 585 0.10 -12.74 11.40
CA ASN A 585 -0.39 -12.24 10.10
C ASN A 585 0.63 -11.61 9.11
N TRP A 586 1.89 -11.39 9.47
CA TRP A 586 2.91 -10.85 8.52
C TRP A 586 3.14 -11.68 7.24
N LYS A 587 2.79 -12.98 7.23
CA LYS A 587 2.90 -13.83 6.03
C LYS A 587 2.03 -13.32 4.87
N THR A 588 0.80 -12.88 5.15
CA THR A 588 -0.11 -12.35 4.12
C THR A 588 0.43 -11.05 3.52
N VAL A 589 1.07 -10.21 4.33
CA VAL A 589 1.75 -8.98 3.88
C VAL A 589 2.90 -9.34 2.93
N LEU A 590 3.76 -10.30 3.34
CA LEU A 590 4.87 -10.79 2.52
C LEU A 590 4.41 -11.36 1.17
N GLU A 591 3.40 -12.23 1.20
CA GLU A 591 2.86 -12.91 0.02
C GLU A 591 2.15 -11.95 -0.95
N THR A 592 1.48 -10.91 -0.44
CA THR A 592 0.67 -9.98 -1.24
C THR A 592 1.50 -8.83 -1.82
N ASP A 593 2.30 -8.15 -1.00
CA ASP A 593 2.86 -6.84 -1.36
C ASP A 593 4.38 -6.70 -1.21
N VAL A 594 5.08 -7.75 -0.75
CA VAL A 594 6.55 -7.72 -0.60
C VAL A 594 7.24 -8.62 -1.62
N ASP A 595 7.04 -9.94 -1.54
CA ASP A 595 7.90 -10.88 -2.27
C ASP A 595 7.28 -12.28 -2.47
N SER A 596 6.48 -12.44 -3.52
CA SER A 596 6.02 -13.73 -4.05
C SER A 596 5.92 -13.69 -5.57
N GLU A 597 5.70 -14.83 -6.23
CA GLU A 597 5.55 -14.89 -7.71
C GLU A 597 4.40 -14.03 -8.26
N THR A 598 3.37 -13.83 -7.42
CA THR A 598 2.13 -13.09 -7.71
C THR A 598 2.04 -11.74 -6.99
N ALA A 599 2.99 -11.38 -6.13
CA ALA A 599 2.95 -10.17 -5.33
C ALA A 599 2.87 -8.88 -6.18
N THR A 600 2.18 -7.86 -5.66
CA THR A 600 2.02 -6.52 -6.26
C THR A 600 3.30 -5.96 -6.89
N PRO A 601 4.47 -5.89 -6.21
CA PRO A 601 5.70 -5.38 -6.82
C PRO A 601 6.19 -6.20 -8.02
N VAL A 602 6.01 -7.52 -7.99
CA VAL A 602 6.40 -8.42 -9.08
C VAL A 602 5.48 -8.25 -10.29
N GLN A 603 4.19 -7.93 -10.09
CA GLN A 603 3.29 -7.55 -11.19
C GLN A 603 3.70 -6.21 -11.82
N ILE A 604 4.02 -5.20 -11.01
CA ILE A 604 4.45 -3.87 -11.48
C ILE A 604 5.75 -3.97 -12.29
N ASP A 605 6.72 -4.76 -11.82
CA ASP A 605 7.98 -5.02 -12.53
C ASP A 605 7.76 -5.80 -13.85
N LYS A 606 6.77 -6.72 -13.91
CA LYS A 606 6.37 -7.42 -15.15
C LYS A 606 5.70 -6.48 -16.17
N GLU A 607 4.86 -5.56 -15.72
CA GLU A 607 4.18 -4.58 -16.60
C GLU A 607 5.14 -3.53 -17.17
N ARG A 608 6.12 -3.08 -16.38
CA ARG A 608 7.01 -1.96 -16.74
C ARG A 608 8.45 -2.44 -16.93
N THR A 609 8.82 -2.71 -18.18
CA THR A 609 10.16 -3.20 -18.58
C THR A 609 11.33 -2.36 -18.04
N VAL A 610 11.14 -1.06 -17.81
CA VAL A 610 12.15 -0.17 -17.18
C VAL A 610 12.43 -0.57 -15.73
N PHE A 611 11.41 -0.96 -14.96
CA PHE A 611 11.55 -1.42 -13.59
C PHE A 611 11.95 -2.91 -13.54
N GLY A 612 11.30 -3.74 -14.36
CA GLY A 612 11.53 -5.18 -14.45
C GLY A 612 12.95 -5.59 -14.83
N LYS A 613 13.66 -4.79 -15.64
CA LYS A 613 15.09 -5.02 -15.98
C LYS A 613 16.01 -5.16 -14.76
N ARG A 614 15.66 -4.56 -13.61
CA ARG A 614 16.44 -4.61 -12.36
C ARG A 614 15.58 -5.03 -11.16
N ALA A 615 14.36 -5.56 -11.41
CA ALA A 615 13.32 -5.86 -10.41
C ALA A 615 13.16 -4.75 -9.35
N LEU A 616 13.11 -3.49 -9.81
CA LEU A 616 13.21 -2.32 -8.96
C LEU A 616 12.09 -2.27 -7.91
N THR A 617 10.85 -2.53 -8.30
CA THR A 617 9.70 -2.44 -7.40
C THR A 617 9.79 -3.52 -6.31
N ARG A 618 10.23 -4.72 -6.67
CA ARG A 618 10.49 -5.83 -5.73
C ARG A 618 11.64 -5.53 -4.75
N ARG A 619 12.72 -4.91 -5.22
CA ARG A 619 13.86 -4.51 -4.37
C ARG A 619 13.47 -3.42 -3.37
N LEU A 620 12.65 -2.46 -3.79
CA LEU A 620 12.06 -1.44 -2.91
C LEU A 620 11.16 -2.09 -1.86
N ALA A 621 10.25 -2.98 -2.27
CA ALA A 621 9.36 -3.69 -1.36
C ALA A 621 10.10 -4.50 -0.28
N ARG A 622 11.14 -5.28 -0.67
CA ARG A 622 12.02 -6.01 0.26
C ARG A 622 12.74 -5.11 1.27
N THR A 623 13.32 -4.02 0.78
CA THR A 623 14.00 -3.01 1.62
C THR A 623 13.03 -2.37 2.61
N LEU A 624 11.84 -2.03 2.13
CA LEU A 624 10.78 -1.43 2.93
C LEU A 624 10.27 -2.37 4.03
N PHE A 625 10.08 -3.66 3.73
CA PHE A 625 9.74 -4.66 4.74
C PHE A 625 10.84 -4.75 5.83
N LEU A 626 12.10 -4.92 5.42
CA LEU A 626 13.22 -5.04 6.36
C LEU A 626 13.42 -3.78 7.21
N GLY A 627 13.18 -2.60 6.65
CA GLY A 627 13.31 -1.34 7.39
C GLY A 627 12.13 -1.00 8.28
N ALA A 628 10.90 -1.26 7.84
CA ALA A 628 9.69 -0.79 8.52
C ALA A 628 9.03 -1.81 9.45
N ALA A 629 9.13 -3.12 9.19
CA ALA A 629 8.46 -4.15 10.01
C ALA A 629 8.78 -4.06 11.53
N PRO A 630 10.03 -3.90 11.99
CA PRO A 630 10.34 -3.72 13.42
C PRO A 630 9.90 -2.36 14.02
N THR A 631 9.34 -1.45 13.22
CA THR A 631 8.96 -0.09 13.67
C THR A 631 7.48 0.05 14.04
N LEU A 632 6.63 -0.96 13.82
CA LEU A 632 5.18 -0.83 14.02
C LEU A 632 4.75 -0.43 15.45
N THR A 633 5.55 -0.79 16.47
CA THR A 633 5.31 -0.42 17.87
C THR A 633 6.03 0.86 18.31
N LYS A 634 6.89 1.45 17.46
CA LYS A 634 7.60 2.70 17.73
C LYS A 634 6.67 3.90 17.48
N GLN A 635 6.87 4.99 18.23
CA GLN A 635 6.11 6.24 18.06
C GLN A 635 6.23 6.85 16.65
N HIS A 636 7.36 6.62 15.98
CA HIS A 636 7.58 6.97 14.59
C HIS A 636 7.70 5.69 13.75
N LYS A 637 6.60 5.29 13.12
CA LYS A 637 6.58 4.18 12.16
C LYS A 637 7.40 4.51 10.91
N GLY A 638 7.84 3.46 10.24
CA GLY A 638 8.33 3.48 8.86
C GLY A 638 9.77 3.92 8.66
N ILE A 639 10.26 3.61 7.46
CA ILE A 639 11.57 4.02 6.94
C ILE A 639 11.42 5.30 6.11
N GLU A 640 12.42 6.18 6.15
CA GLU A 640 12.46 7.39 5.33
C GLU A 640 12.96 7.10 3.90
N GLN A 641 12.48 7.90 2.95
CA GLN A 641 12.78 7.75 1.51
C GLN A 641 14.28 7.58 1.22
N GLN A 642 15.16 8.33 1.91
CA GLN A 642 16.61 8.29 1.68
C GLN A 642 17.24 6.93 2.06
N ASN A 643 16.81 6.30 3.16
CA ASN A 643 17.28 4.96 3.55
C ASN A 643 16.67 3.87 2.67
N LEU A 644 15.40 4.03 2.27
CA LEU A 644 14.76 3.14 1.28
C LEU A 644 15.49 3.17 -0.08
N TRP A 645 15.99 4.34 -0.50
CA TRP A 645 16.85 4.46 -1.69
C TRP A 645 18.21 3.79 -1.45
N LEU A 646 18.84 4.03 -0.29
CA LEU A 646 20.14 3.46 0.07
C LEU A 646 20.14 1.92 0.05
N GLY A 647 19.05 1.28 0.51
CA GLY A 647 18.89 -0.18 0.50
C GLY A 647 18.66 -0.81 -0.88
N VAL A 648 18.42 -0.02 -1.94
CA VAL A 648 18.26 -0.50 -3.33
C VAL A 648 19.24 0.08 -4.33
N ALA A 649 19.98 1.13 -3.99
CA ALA A 649 20.90 1.78 -4.92
C ALA A 649 22.14 0.94 -5.21
N ILE A 650 22.30 0.52 -6.47
CA ILE A 650 23.51 -0.10 -7.02
C ILE A 650 23.99 0.77 -8.20
N PRO A 651 25.30 1.00 -8.39
CA PRO A 651 25.83 1.69 -9.56
C PRO A 651 25.20 1.20 -10.88
N GLY A 652 24.74 2.14 -11.71
CA GLY A 652 23.97 1.86 -12.92
C GLY A 652 22.45 1.90 -12.76
N ASP A 653 21.92 2.00 -11.53
CA ASP A 653 20.53 2.38 -11.31
C ASP A 653 20.27 3.84 -11.68
N VAL A 654 19.03 4.15 -12.11
CA VAL A 654 18.56 5.51 -12.41
C VAL A 654 17.61 5.95 -11.31
N VAL A 655 18.08 6.80 -10.40
CA VAL A 655 17.39 7.14 -9.13
C VAL A 655 15.98 7.69 -9.34
N GLY A 656 15.72 8.47 -10.40
CA GLY A 656 14.38 8.97 -10.72
C GLY A 656 13.31 7.88 -11.00
N ASN A 657 13.73 6.66 -11.32
CA ASN A 657 12.81 5.52 -11.41
C ASN A 657 12.33 5.05 -10.03
N PHE A 658 13.06 5.31 -8.94
CA PHE A 658 12.77 4.76 -7.61
C PHE A 658 11.45 5.33 -7.06
N GLY A 659 11.31 6.66 -7.05
CA GLY A 659 10.04 7.32 -6.70
C GLY A 659 8.91 6.95 -7.65
N SER A 660 9.21 6.79 -8.95
CA SER A 660 8.22 6.37 -9.97
C SER A 660 7.71 4.94 -9.77
N ALA A 661 8.53 4.04 -9.23
CA ALA A 661 8.16 2.67 -8.89
C ALA A 661 7.44 2.61 -7.54
N LEU A 662 7.93 3.34 -6.53
CA LEU A 662 7.32 3.39 -5.21
C LEU A 662 5.91 4.01 -5.24
N HIS A 663 5.67 5.07 -6.02
CA HIS A 663 4.33 5.64 -6.19
C HIS A 663 3.33 4.59 -6.70
N VAL A 664 3.69 3.83 -7.73
CA VAL A 664 2.83 2.78 -8.31
C VAL A 664 2.66 1.60 -7.37
N LEU A 665 3.64 1.32 -6.51
CA LEU A 665 3.51 0.34 -5.43
C LEU A 665 2.53 0.86 -4.37
N THR A 666 2.62 2.12 -3.93
CA THR A 666 1.71 2.75 -2.97
C THR A 666 0.26 2.83 -3.48
N ASP A 667 0.04 3.04 -4.79
CA ASP A 667 -1.31 3.08 -5.40
C ASP A 667 -1.97 1.70 -5.53
N ARG A 668 -1.20 0.61 -5.42
CA ARG A 668 -1.67 -0.76 -5.72
C ARG A 668 -1.61 -1.72 -4.55
N ALA A 669 -0.65 -1.54 -3.65
CA ALA A 669 -0.43 -2.45 -2.53
C ALA A 669 -1.58 -2.37 -1.52
N THR A 670 -1.92 -3.53 -0.96
CA THR A 670 -2.99 -3.68 0.03
C THR A 670 -2.55 -3.23 1.41
N PHE A 671 -1.31 -3.50 1.81
CA PHE A 671 -0.82 -3.32 3.18
C PHE A 671 0.16 -2.14 3.36
N LEU A 672 0.38 -1.35 2.31
CA LEU A 672 1.36 -0.25 2.27
C LEU A 672 0.74 1.10 2.66
N TYR A 673 1.45 1.84 3.50
CA TYR A 673 1.12 3.18 3.98
C TYR A 673 2.24 4.18 3.69
N VAL A 674 1.88 5.46 3.65
CA VAL A 674 2.77 6.60 3.45
C VAL A 674 2.33 7.78 4.34
N ASP A 675 3.28 8.45 4.97
CA ASP A 675 3.09 9.72 5.67
C ASP A 675 4.30 10.64 5.40
N GLY A 676 4.07 11.77 4.73
CA GLY A 676 5.14 12.64 4.24
C GLY A 676 6.15 11.88 3.36
N ALA A 677 7.38 11.71 3.86
CA ALA A 677 8.47 10.97 3.22
C ALA A 677 8.78 9.61 3.90
N ARG A 678 7.88 9.13 4.76
CA ARG A 678 7.98 7.85 5.48
C ARG A 678 7.01 6.81 4.92
N TYR A 679 7.46 5.57 4.86
CA TYR A 679 6.71 4.44 4.31
C TYR A 679 6.76 3.26 5.28
N TRP A 680 5.65 2.51 5.41
CA TRP A 680 5.61 1.26 6.15
C TRP A 680 4.57 0.28 5.62
N TYR A 681 4.78 -1.00 5.89
CA TYR A 681 3.73 -2.01 5.81
C TYR A 681 3.07 -2.16 7.19
N ASP A 682 1.75 -2.31 7.22
CA ASP A 682 0.99 -2.64 8.43
C ASP A 682 0.15 -3.91 8.20
N THR A 683 -0.35 -4.56 9.25
CA THR A 683 -1.11 -5.82 9.11
C THR A 683 -2.56 -5.60 8.67
N GLN A 684 -3.05 -4.35 8.72
CA GLN A 684 -4.38 -3.95 8.25
C GLN A 684 -4.31 -3.36 6.84
N ALA A 685 -5.31 -3.65 6.00
CA ALA A 685 -5.39 -3.11 4.64
C ALA A 685 -5.54 -1.58 4.64
N SER A 686 -4.82 -0.91 3.72
CA SER A 686 -4.79 0.55 3.63
C SER A 686 -6.11 1.12 3.16
N VAL A 687 -6.45 2.31 3.66
CA VAL A 687 -7.74 2.96 3.38
C VAL A 687 -7.91 3.26 1.88
N THR A 688 -6.82 3.53 1.17
CA THR A 688 -6.77 3.63 -0.29
C THR A 688 -7.17 2.33 -0.98
N ARG A 689 -6.71 1.18 -0.48
CA ARG A 689 -7.11 -0.14 -1.00
C ARG A 689 -8.58 -0.41 -0.71
N THR A 690 -9.06 -0.11 0.49
CA THR A 690 -10.48 -0.22 0.86
C THR A 690 -11.38 0.63 -0.03
N ALA A 691 -10.97 1.88 -0.32
CA ALA A 691 -11.69 2.77 -1.24
C ALA A 691 -11.75 2.16 -2.65
N LYS A 692 -10.62 1.67 -3.16
CA LYS A 692 -10.55 1.04 -4.48
C LYS A 692 -11.41 -0.24 -4.57
N ASP A 693 -11.36 -1.12 -3.58
CA ASP A 693 -12.19 -2.33 -3.53
C ASP A 693 -13.69 -2.03 -3.41
N TYR A 694 -14.08 -0.89 -2.83
CA TYR A 694 -15.46 -0.41 -2.85
C TYR A 694 -15.84 0.17 -4.22
N ALA A 695 -14.98 1.02 -4.79
CA ALA A 695 -15.17 1.63 -6.12
C ALA A 695 -15.37 0.56 -7.22
N GLU A 696 -14.56 -0.50 -7.21
CA GLU A 696 -14.65 -1.62 -8.16
C GLU A 696 -15.95 -2.43 -8.03
N ARG A 697 -16.67 -2.33 -6.90
CA ARG A 697 -17.97 -3.00 -6.66
C ARG A 697 -19.19 -2.15 -7.01
N LEU A 698 -19.03 -0.86 -7.30
CA LEU A 698 -20.15 0.05 -7.59
C LEU A 698 -20.77 -0.18 -8.98
N TYR A 699 -22.08 -0.38 -8.98
CA TYR A 699 -22.87 -0.53 -10.20
C TYR A 699 -22.96 0.78 -10.98
N LYS A 700 -23.38 0.73 -12.26
CA LYS A 700 -23.46 1.93 -13.11
C LYS A 700 -24.62 2.84 -12.68
N GLU A 701 -25.62 2.23 -12.10
CA GLU A 701 -26.85 2.82 -11.59
C GLU A 701 -26.57 3.76 -10.40
N ASP A 702 -25.72 3.35 -9.45
CA ASP A 702 -25.29 4.18 -8.31
C ASP A 702 -24.53 5.43 -8.78
N VAL A 703 -23.62 5.23 -9.74
CA VAL A 703 -22.85 6.30 -10.40
C VAL A 703 -23.77 7.29 -11.13
N TRP A 704 -24.77 6.80 -11.85
CA TRP A 704 -25.76 7.65 -12.52
C TRP A 704 -26.63 8.43 -11.53
N LEU A 705 -27.04 7.82 -10.42
CA LEU A 705 -27.83 8.48 -9.37
C LEU A 705 -27.07 9.67 -8.76
N GLU A 706 -25.77 9.53 -8.48
CA GLU A 706 -24.94 10.62 -7.96
C GLU A 706 -24.77 11.77 -8.99
N ILE A 707 -24.50 11.45 -10.26
CA ILE A 707 -24.42 12.46 -11.34
C ILE A 707 -25.76 13.21 -11.46
N VAL A 708 -26.89 12.50 -11.42
CA VAL A 708 -28.24 13.10 -11.49
C VAL A 708 -28.57 13.94 -10.26
N LYS A 709 -28.16 13.50 -9.05
CA LYS A 709 -28.27 14.26 -7.80
C LYS A 709 -27.50 15.58 -7.88
N ARG A 710 -26.29 15.59 -8.43
CA ARG A 710 -25.50 16.81 -8.67
C ARG A 710 -26.15 17.72 -9.71
N LEU A 711 -26.53 17.19 -10.87
CA LEU A 711 -27.20 17.96 -11.92
C LEU A 711 -28.50 18.59 -11.42
N ARG A 712 -29.38 17.83 -10.75
CA ARG A 712 -30.67 18.31 -10.20
C ARG A 712 -30.51 19.35 -9.08
N SER A 713 -29.48 19.23 -8.25
CA SER A 713 -29.24 20.17 -7.14
C SER A 713 -28.52 21.46 -7.55
N LYS A 714 -27.74 21.45 -8.65
CA LYS A 714 -26.88 22.56 -9.08
C LYS A 714 -27.44 23.32 -10.30
N GLU A 715 -27.87 22.66 -11.37
CA GLU A 715 -28.14 23.33 -12.66
C GLU A 715 -29.54 23.99 -12.81
N PRO A 716 -30.67 23.45 -12.33
CA PRO A 716 -31.99 24.10 -12.42
C PRO A 716 -32.08 25.49 -11.77
N LYS A 717 -31.11 25.84 -10.91
CA LYS A 717 -30.96 27.16 -10.28
C LYS A 717 -30.45 28.25 -11.24
N VAL A 718 -29.68 27.88 -12.28
CA VAL A 718 -29.11 28.83 -13.25
C VAL A 718 -29.57 28.48 -14.66
N ARG A 719 -30.53 29.24 -15.18
CA ARG A 719 -31.26 28.87 -16.39
C ARG A 719 -30.65 29.36 -17.71
N GLY A 720 -29.58 30.15 -17.64
CA GLY A 720 -29.06 30.86 -18.82
C GLY A 720 -30.14 31.76 -19.40
N ASP A 721 -30.34 31.67 -20.72
CA ASP A 721 -31.41 32.39 -21.43
C ASP A 721 -32.65 31.51 -21.68
N PHE A 722 -32.81 30.37 -20.99
CA PHE A 722 -34.00 29.52 -21.05
C PHE A 722 -35.02 29.85 -19.94
N ALA A 723 -36.30 29.58 -20.19
CA ALA A 723 -37.36 29.74 -19.18
C ALA A 723 -37.24 28.69 -18.04
N ALA A 724 -36.80 27.46 -18.35
CA ALA A 724 -36.55 26.39 -17.39
C ALA A 724 -35.47 25.41 -17.87
N VAL A 725 -34.81 24.74 -16.92
CA VAL A 725 -33.83 23.67 -17.15
C VAL A 725 -34.32 22.40 -16.44
N HIS A 726 -34.34 21.28 -17.13
CA HIS A 726 -34.86 19.98 -16.66
C HIS A 726 -33.74 18.92 -16.67
N VAL A 727 -33.80 17.94 -15.76
CA VAL A 727 -32.85 16.83 -15.68
C VAL A 727 -33.63 15.53 -15.49
N THR A 728 -33.81 14.76 -16.57
CA THR A 728 -34.73 13.61 -16.60
C THR A 728 -34.33 12.56 -17.65
N ASP A 729 -34.86 11.35 -17.47
CA ASP A 729 -34.85 10.21 -18.38
C ASP A 729 -36.25 9.81 -18.89
N ASP A 730 -37.30 10.60 -18.62
CA ASP A 730 -38.65 10.45 -19.20
C ASP A 730 -39.12 11.74 -19.91
N SER A 731 -39.86 11.56 -20.99
CA SER A 731 -40.70 12.55 -21.68
C SER A 731 -41.75 13.24 -20.79
N GLN A 732 -42.28 12.55 -19.78
CA GLN A 732 -43.43 13.02 -18.98
C GLN A 732 -43.09 14.23 -18.09
N ASP A 733 -41.88 14.19 -17.50
CA ASP A 733 -41.30 15.23 -16.63
C ASP A 733 -41.17 16.59 -17.31
N VAL A 734 -41.10 16.64 -18.65
CA VAL A 734 -40.92 17.87 -19.42
C VAL A 734 -42.29 18.42 -19.86
N PRO A 735 -42.78 19.53 -19.27
CA PRO A 735 -44.05 20.15 -19.68
C PRO A 735 -44.04 20.54 -21.15
N ASP A 736 -45.23 20.57 -21.77
CA ASP A 736 -45.41 21.08 -23.13
C ASP A 736 -45.94 22.52 -23.02
N SER A 737 -45.06 23.50 -23.23
CA SER A 737 -45.33 24.94 -23.06
C SER A 737 -44.71 25.76 -24.18
N GLY A 738 -45.21 26.97 -24.41
CA GLY A 738 -44.63 27.89 -25.39
C GLY A 738 -43.26 28.48 -25.05
N ASP A 739 -42.79 28.39 -23.81
CA ASP A 739 -41.47 28.94 -23.42
C ASP A 739 -40.33 27.94 -23.64
N ALA A 740 -39.18 28.43 -24.11
CA ALA A 740 -38.01 27.64 -24.45
C ALA A 740 -37.36 26.98 -23.21
N ARG A 741 -37.16 25.66 -23.28
CA ARG A 741 -36.61 24.82 -22.20
C ARG A 741 -35.33 24.11 -22.64
N LEU A 742 -34.38 24.01 -21.71
CA LEU A 742 -33.25 23.10 -21.83
C LEU A 742 -33.56 21.81 -21.06
N MET A 743 -33.27 20.66 -21.66
CA MET A 743 -33.29 19.36 -20.97
C MET A 743 -31.90 18.75 -21.00
N ILE A 744 -31.30 18.59 -19.81
CA ILE A 744 -30.04 17.89 -19.61
C ILE A 744 -30.36 16.40 -19.54
N VAL A 745 -29.79 15.65 -20.47
CA VAL A 745 -30.07 14.23 -20.70
C VAL A 745 -29.42 13.38 -19.60
N HIS A 746 -30.17 12.40 -19.08
CA HIS A 746 -29.68 11.46 -18.07
C HIS A 746 -28.42 10.69 -18.52
N PRO A 747 -27.40 10.48 -17.67
CA PRO A 747 -26.08 9.94 -18.05
C PRO A 747 -26.09 8.51 -18.64
N LYS A 748 -27.18 7.75 -18.45
CA LYS A 748 -27.43 6.46 -19.14
C LYS A 748 -27.56 6.59 -20.67
N PHE A 749 -27.83 7.80 -21.17
CA PHE A 749 -27.89 8.11 -22.60
C PHE A 749 -26.73 9.03 -22.98
N VAL A 750 -25.94 8.64 -23.99
CA VAL A 750 -24.71 9.34 -24.40
C VAL A 750 -24.68 9.58 -25.91
N HIS A 751 -23.75 10.44 -26.34
CA HIS A 751 -23.50 10.72 -27.75
C HIS A 751 -21.99 10.70 -28.07
N ALA A 752 -21.63 10.23 -29.26
CA ALA A 752 -20.30 10.31 -29.81
C ALA A 752 -20.33 11.12 -31.12
N LYS A 753 -19.29 11.92 -31.38
CA LYS A 753 -19.24 12.80 -32.56
C LYS A 753 -19.45 12.02 -33.86
N GLY A 754 -20.56 12.29 -34.55
CA GLY A 754 -20.92 11.65 -35.82
C GLY A 754 -21.83 10.43 -35.69
N ASP A 755 -22.31 10.11 -34.49
CA ASP A 755 -23.32 9.07 -34.28
C ASP A 755 -24.74 9.67 -34.37
N ASP A 756 -25.39 9.48 -35.53
CA ASP A 756 -26.76 9.93 -35.76
C ASP A 756 -27.83 9.08 -35.05
N ASN A 757 -27.51 7.86 -34.61
CA ASN A 757 -28.43 6.96 -33.90
C ASN A 757 -28.07 6.74 -32.42
N SER A 758 -27.16 7.56 -31.87
CA SER A 758 -26.76 7.53 -30.45
C SER A 758 -27.94 7.50 -29.48
N SER A 759 -27.76 6.83 -28.34
CA SER A 759 -28.84 6.65 -27.36
C SER A 759 -29.40 7.98 -26.82
N ALA A 760 -28.57 9.02 -26.72
CA ALA A 760 -29.04 10.37 -26.38
C ALA A 760 -29.85 11.05 -27.48
N ARG A 761 -29.58 10.80 -28.78
CA ARG A 761 -30.42 11.31 -29.89
C ARG A 761 -31.75 10.58 -29.97
N VAL A 762 -31.76 9.25 -29.82
CA VAL A 762 -33.00 8.46 -29.79
C VAL A 762 -33.89 8.93 -28.62
N PHE A 763 -33.32 9.14 -27.44
CA PHE A 763 -34.05 9.70 -26.30
C PHE A 763 -34.56 11.13 -26.57
N ALA A 764 -33.71 12.03 -27.08
CA ALA A 764 -34.10 13.40 -27.41
C ALA A 764 -35.23 13.45 -28.45
N GLN A 765 -35.19 12.59 -29.48
CA GLN A 765 -36.24 12.49 -30.49
C GLN A 765 -37.57 12.00 -29.87
N ASN A 766 -37.53 10.97 -29.02
CA ASN A 766 -38.73 10.48 -28.33
C ASN A 766 -39.39 11.57 -27.46
N VAL A 767 -38.59 12.38 -26.76
CA VAL A 767 -39.09 13.50 -25.94
C VAL A 767 -39.53 14.70 -26.80
N LEU A 768 -38.95 14.89 -27.98
CA LEU A 768 -39.39 15.88 -28.97
C LEU A 768 -40.74 15.51 -29.59
N ASP A 769 -40.97 14.23 -29.86
CA ASP A 769 -42.20 13.74 -30.47
C ASP A 769 -43.37 13.62 -29.49
N ALA A 770 -43.10 13.22 -28.24
CA ALA A 770 -44.12 12.85 -27.26
C ALA A 770 -43.91 13.43 -25.84
N ARG A 771 -44.98 13.32 -25.05
CA ARG A 771 -45.02 13.56 -23.60
C ARG A 771 -45.90 12.47 -22.98
N GLY A 772 -45.27 11.40 -22.50
CA GLY A 772 -45.99 10.18 -22.13
C GLY A 772 -46.77 9.63 -23.33
N SER A 773 -48.07 9.40 -23.15
CA SER A 773 -48.97 8.91 -24.21
C SER A 773 -49.46 9.99 -25.19
N SER A 774 -49.15 11.28 -24.97
CA SER A 774 -49.62 12.38 -25.80
C SER A 774 -48.56 12.87 -26.78
N GLN A 775 -48.95 13.22 -28.01
CA GLN A 775 -48.04 13.86 -28.97
C GLN A 775 -47.71 15.30 -28.53
N ARG A 776 -46.43 15.66 -28.58
CA ARG A 776 -45.95 16.99 -28.18
C ARG A 776 -46.20 18.04 -29.27
N ILE A 777 -46.71 19.20 -28.87
CA ILE A 777 -47.11 20.32 -29.73
C ILE A 777 -46.00 21.35 -29.85
N ASN A 778 -45.42 21.84 -28.75
CA ASN A 778 -44.47 22.97 -28.78
C ASN A 778 -43.04 22.49 -29.06
N ARG A 779 -42.86 21.79 -30.19
CA ARG A 779 -41.64 21.08 -30.57
C ARG A 779 -40.44 22.00 -30.78
N ASN A 780 -40.67 23.24 -31.20
CA ASN A 780 -39.58 24.22 -31.33
C ASN A 780 -39.01 24.64 -29.97
N MET A 781 -39.74 24.45 -28.87
CA MET A 781 -39.39 25.00 -27.56
C MET A 781 -38.53 24.06 -26.69
N LEU A 782 -38.01 22.97 -27.26
CA LEU A 782 -37.04 22.10 -26.61
C LEU A 782 -35.63 22.25 -27.19
N VAL A 783 -34.64 22.24 -26.31
CA VAL A 783 -33.23 21.99 -26.62
C VAL A 783 -32.73 20.92 -25.64
N PHE A 784 -31.89 20.01 -26.12
CA PHE A 784 -31.34 18.93 -25.30
C PHE A 784 -29.83 19.12 -25.10
N LEU A 785 -29.28 18.68 -23.96
CA LEU A 785 -27.84 18.65 -23.70
C LEU A 785 -27.42 17.27 -23.21
N ALA A 786 -26.61 16.57 -24.00
CA ALA A 786 -26.11 15.23 -23.73
C ALA A 786 -24.62 15.20 -23.34
N GLY A 787 -24.26 14.15 -22.62
CA GLY A 787 -22.88 13.80 -22.30
C GLY A 787 -22.16 13.15 -23.47
N ASP A 788 -20.87 13.46 -23.63
CA ASP A 788 -19.98 12.72 -24.54
C ASP A 788 -19.70 11.31 -24.02
N ALA A 789 -19.78 10.31 -24.90
CA ALA A 789 -19.65 8.90 -24.54
C ALA A 789 -18.33 8.58 -23.81
N LYS A 790 -17.18 9.05 -24.32
CA LYS A 790 -15.88 8.77 -23.69
C LYS A 790 -15.73 9.52 -22.37
N ARG A 791 -16.17 10.78 -22.34
CA ARG A 791 -16.13 11.60 -21.10
C ARG A 791 -17.12 11.11 -20.04
N MET A 792 -18.15 10.34 -20.40
CA MET A 792 -19.06 9.70 -19.46
C MET A 792 -18.42 8.49 -18.77
N GLU A 793 -17.55 7.75 -19.47
CA GLU A 793 -16.74 6.69 -18.86
C GLU A 793 -15.72 7.30 -17.89
N GLU A 794 -14.96 8.32 -18.32
CA GLU A 794 -13.99 9.05 -17.49
C GLU A 794 -14.65 9.69 -16.24
N LEU A 795 -15.84 10.29 -16.38
CA LEU A 795 -16.63 10.80 -15.25
C LEU A 795 -17.10 9.65 -14.33
N GLY A 796 -17.48 8.51 -14.91
CA GLY A 796 -17.96 7.35 -14.17
C GLY A 796 -16.88 6.63 -13.35
N GLU A 797 -15.59 6.84 -13.64
CA GLU A 797 -14.49 6.40 -12.78
C GLU A 797 -14.31 7.36 -11.58
N VAL A 798 -14.25 8.67 -11.84
CA VAL A 798 -14.09 9.69 -10.79
C VAL A 798 -15.26 9.68 -9.79
N VAL A 799 -16.50 9.47 -10.25
CA VAL A 799 -17.66 9.34 -9.38
C VAL A 799 -17.61 8.09 -8.49
N ARG A 800 -16.98 7.00 -8.94
CA ARG A 800 -16.75 5.81 -8.08
C ARG A 800 -15.72 6.09 -7.01
N GLU A 801 -14.64 6.81 -7.33
CA GLU A 801 -13.66 7.24 -6.32
C GLU A 801 -14.33 8.16 -5.27
N TYR A 802 -15.12 9.14 -5.69
CA TYR A 802 -15.91 9.98 -4.77
C TYR A 802 -16.81 9.13 -3.85
N LEU A 803 -17.64 8.24 -4.42
CA LEU A 803 -18.59 7.42 -3.65
C LEU A 803 -17.89 6.44 -2.70
N ALA A 804 -16.66 6.01 -3.01
CA ALA A 804 -15.85 5.18 -2.13
C ALA A 804 -15.27 5.95 -0.93
N TRP A 805 -14.73 7.15 -1.17
CA TRP A 805 -14.27 8.01 -0.08
C TRP A 805 -15.43 8.51 0.79
N ASP A 806 -16.62 8.76 0.21
CA ASP A 806 -17.86 9.12 0.91
C ASP A 806 -18.33 7.97 1.83
N ASN A 807 -18.32 6.72 1.33
CA ASN A 807 -18.66 5.54 2.14
C ASN A 807 -17.72 5.35 3.34
N ILE A 808 -16.41 5.55 3.15
CA ILE A 808 -15.41 5.42 4.21
C ILE A 808 -15.50 6.61 5.19
N ALA A 809 -15.73 7.83 4.70
CA ALA A 809 -15.92 9.01 5.54
C ALA A 809 -17.13 8.88 6.46
N GLY A 810 -18.22 8.28 5.99
CA GLY A 810 -19.40 7.93 6.80
C GLY A 810 -19.21 6.78 7.78
N ARG A 811 -18.06 6.06 7.73
CA ARG A 811 -17.81 4.83 8.51
C ARG A 811 -16.49 4.85 9.30
N LYS A 812 -15.90 6.03 9.53
CA LYS A 812 -14.60 6.19 10.25
C LYS A 812 -14.57 5.47 11.61
N GLU A 813 -15.68 5.55 12.37
CA GLU A 813 -15.83 4.92 13.68
C GLU A 813 -15.97 3.38 13.57
N GLU A 814 -16.73 2.86 12.60
CA GLU A 814 -16.86 1.41 12.37
C GLU A 814 -15.56 0.75 11.87
N LEU A 815 -14.64 1.55 11.33
CA LEU A 815 -13.37 1.12 10.73
C LEU A 815 -12.17 1.40 11.66
N ASP A 816 -12.39 1.87 12.90
CA ASP A 816 -11.36 2.26 13.87
C ASP A 816 -10.24 3.16 13.27
N LEU A 817 -10.59 4.07 12.35
CA LEU A 817 -9.59 4.85 11.61
C LEU A 817 -8.86 5.84 12.51
N THR A 818 -7.53 5.74 12.53
CA THR A 818 -6.65 6.68 13.24
C THR A 818 -6.87 8.13 12.78
N VAL A 819 -6.44 9.09 13.60
CA VAL A 819 -6.54 10.53 13.30
C VAL A 819 -5.86 10.90 11.97
N GLN A 820 -4.78 10.20 11.58
CA GLN A 820 -4.10 10.42 10.29
C GLN A 820 -4.91 9.84 9.12
N GLN A 821 -5.37 8.59 9.22
CA GLN A 821 -6.24 7.96 8.21
C GLN A 821 -7.52 8.77 8.00
N SER A 822 -8.13 9.27 9.08
CA SER A 822 -9.33 10.12 9.00
C SER A 822 -9.08 11.40 8.19
N LYS A 823 -7.98 12.12 8.46
CA LYS A 823 -7.58 13.31 7.67
C LYS A 823 -7.26 12.98 6.21
N GLN A 824 -6.65 11.82 5.94
CA GLN A 824 -6.38 11.34 4.59
C GLN A 824 -7.69 11.12 3.81
N VAL A 825 -8.69 10.50 4.45
CA VAL A 825 -10.04 10.31 3.89
C VAL A 825 -10.72 11.66 3.59
N ASP A 826 -10.70 12.61 4.54
CA ASP A 826 -11.31 13.93 4.33
C ASP A 826 -10.68 14.69 3.15
N THR A 827 -9.35 14.64 3.05
CA THR A 827 -8.59 15.26 1.95
C THR A 827 -8.92 14.60 0.61
N ARG A 828 -8.98 13.26 0.57
CA ARG A 828 -9.31 12.50 -0.65
C ARG A 828 -10.75 12.70 -1.10
N LEU A 829 -11.71 12.71 -0.16
CA LEU A 829 -13.13 12.99 -0.43
C LEU A 829 -13.31 14.38 -1.03
N THR A 830 -12.68 15.41 -0.44
CA THR A 830 -12.75 16.79 -0.93
C THR A 830 -12.20 16.91 -2.36
N ASN A 831 -11.01 16.35 -2.62
CA ASN A 831 -10.40 16.38 -3.95
C ASN A 831 -11.24 15.61 -4.99
N ALA A 832 -11.87 14.50 -4.61
CA ALA A 832 -12.76 13.73 -5.47
C ALA A 832 -14.05 14.51 -5.79
N ASP A 833 -14.65 15.19 -4.80
CA ASP A 833 -15.87 16.01 -4.96
C ASP A 833 -15.67 17.13 -5.99
N GLU A 834 -14.58 17.90 -5.85
CA GLU A 834 -14.21 18.95 -6.81
C GLU A 834 -13.95 18.39 -8.22
N THR A 835 -13.30 17.23 -8.30
CA THR A 835 -12.99 16.58 -9.58
C THR A 835 -14.24 16.07 -10.29
N VAL A 836 -15.25 15.53 -9.56
CA VAL A 836 -16.55 15.18 -10.13
C VAL A 836 -17.24 16.43 -10.70
N ASP A 837 -17.26 17.53 -9.96
CA ASP A 837 -17.89 18.79 -10.40
C ASP A 837 -17.18 19.43 -11.60
N LEU A 838 -15.87 19.25 -11.74
CA LEU A 838 -15.13 19.62 -12.95
C LEU A 838 -15.48 18.70 -14.12
N ARG A 839 -15.46 17.37 -13.93
CA ARG A 839 -15.74 16.40 -14.99
C ARG A 839 -17.18 16.48 -15.51
N ILE A 840 -18.19 16.71 -14.66
CA ILE A 840 -19.59 16.93 -15.12
C ILE A 840 -19.66 18.10 -16.12
N ARG A 841 -18.94 19.19 -15.84
CA ARG A 841 -18.87 20.36 -16.73
C ARG A 841 -18.15 20.04 -18.04
N GLU A 842 -17.16 19.15 -18.03
CA GLU A 842 -16.44 18.72 -19.23
C GLU A 842 -17.21 17.70 -20.08
N THR A 843 -17.97 16.80 -19.47
CA THR A 843 -18.69 15.71 -20.14
C THR A 843 -19.92 16.21 -20.89
N TYR A 844 -20.69 17.15 -20.31
CA TYR A 844 -21.92 17.66 -20.91
C TYR A 844 -21.64 18.81 -21.89
N HIS A 845 -21.58 18.49 -23.19
CA HIS A 845 -21.36 19.49 -24.25
C HIS A 845 -22.07 19.24 -25.59
N TRP A 846 -22.82 18.16 -25.76
CA TRP A 846 -23.54 17.90 -27.02
C TRP A 846 -24.96 18.47 -26.96
N ALA A 847 -25.16 19.66 -27.55
CA ALA A 847 -26.47 20.29 -27.63
C ALA A 847 -27.22 19.79 -28.87
N PHE A 848 -28.40 19.19 -28.69
CA PHE A 848 -29.29 18.85 -29.80
C PHE A 848 -30.38 19.91 -29.96
N VAL A 849 -30.54 20.39 -31.18
CA VAL A 849 -31.40 21.51 -31.53
C VAL A 849 -32.39 21.05 -32.60
N PRO A 850 -33.71 21.11 -32.34
CA PRO A 850 -34.72 20.90 -33.38
C PRO A 850 -34.56 21.90 -34.51
N ASP A 851 -34.54 21.37 -35.73
CA ASP A 851 -34.40 22.07 -37.01
C ASP A 851 -35.34 21.43 -38.05
N GLN A 852 -35.83 22.23 -38.99
CA GLN A 852 -36.79 21.81 -40.00
C GLN A 852 -36.70 22.74 -41.23
N GLN A 853 -36.74 22.18 -42.44
CA GLN A 853 -37.08 22.97 -43.64
C GLN A 853 -38.60 22.93 -43.85
N PRO A 854 -39.25 24.01 -44.34
CA PRO A 854 -40.69 24.01 -44.59
C PRO A 854 -41.16 22.80 -45.42
N GLY A 855 -42.06 21.99 -44.86
CA GLY A 855 -42.57 20.75 -45.46
C GLY A 855 -41.73 19.48 -45.21
N ALA A 856 -40.52 19.57 -44.67
CA ALA A 856 -39.68 18.43 -44.30
C ALA A 856 -40.02 17.87 -42.90
N HIS A 857 -39.48 16.70 -42.55
CA HIS A 857 -39.49 16.22 -41.17
C HIS A 857 -38.55 17.03 -40.27
N ILE A 858 -38.85 17.09 -38.98
CA ILE A 858 -37.99 17.73 -37.98
C ILE A 858 -36.77 16.82 -37.72
N THR A 859 -35.59 17.41 -37.60
CA THR A 859 -34.34 16.71 -37.29
C THR A 859 -33.62 17.35 -36.10
N LEU A 860 -32.68 16.63 -35.50
CA LEU A 860 -31.86 17.11 -34.38
C LEU A 860 -30.44 17.43 -34.84
N GLN A 861 -30.19 18.71 -35.10
CA GLN A 861 -28.85 19.25 -35.36
C GLN A 861 -27.99 19.17 -34.10
N THR A 862 -26.71 18.82 -34.23
CA THR A 862 -25.78 18.69 -33.11
C THR A 862 -24.80 19.85 -33.08
N GLU A 863 -24.91 20.71 -32.07
CA GLU A 863 -23.96 21.77 -31.77
C GLU A 863 -23.09 21.40 -30.56
N LYS A 864 -21.79 21.74 -30.62
CA LYS A 864 -20.89 21.56 -29.47
C LYS A 864 -20.91 22.82 -28.60
N ALA A 865 -21.47 22.70 -27.39
CA ALA A 865 -21.67 23.78 -26.43
C ALA A 865 -20.39 24.11 -25.64
N ASP A 866 -19.33 24.44 -26.36
CA ASP A 866 -18.02 24.81 -25.80
C ASP A 866 -18.01 26.26 -25.28
N GLY A 867 -17.36 26.50 -24.14
CA GLY A 867 -17.21 27.83 -23.56
C GLY A 867 -16.63 27.81 -22.14
N SER A 868 -16.09 28.94 -21.67
CA SER A 868 -15.45 29.09 -20.35
C SER A 868 -16.41 29.37 -19.19
N LYS A 869 -17.71 29.49 -19.43
CA LYS A 869 -18.71 29.66 -18.37
C LYS A 869 -18.89 28.35 -17.58
N GLU A 870 -19.04 28.44 -16.26
CA GLU A 870 -19.12 27.25 -15.41
C GLU A 870 -20.44 26.46 -15.54
N ARG A 871 -21.56 27.15 -15.79
CA ARG A 871 -22.91 26.55 -15.81
C ARG A 871 -23.27 26.05 -17.20
N LEU A 872 -23.82 24.84 -17.26
CA LEU A 872 -24.14 24.14 -18.51
C LEU A 872 -25.18 24.91 -19.32
N ALA A 873 -26.24 25.37 -18.66
CA ALA A 873 -27.31 26.14 -19.32
C ALA A 873 -26.76 27.43 -19.95
N GLU A 874 -25.89 28.16 -19.26
CA GLU A 874 -25.34 29.40 -19.80
C GLU A 874 -24.36 29.17 -20.97
N ARG A 875 -23.62 28.06 -20.99
CA ARG A 875 -22.80 27.64 -22.15
C ARG A 875 -23.68 27.35 -23.36
N VAL A 876 -24.75 26.57 -23.17
CA VAL A 876 -25.70 26.28 -24.25
C VAL A 876 -26.35 27.56 -24.76
N SER A 877 -26.90 28.42 -23.89
CA SER A 877 -27.55 29.65 -24.36
C SER A 877 -26.58 30.63 -25.04
N ALA A 878 -25.32 30.72 -24.59
CA ALA A 878 -24.29 31.48 -25.31
C ALA A 878 -24.02 30.90 -26.71
N LYS A 879 -23.92 29.57 -26.82
CA LYS A 879 -23.70 28.89 -28.10
C LYS A 879 -24.89 29.05 -29.06
N LEU A 880 -26.12 28.93 -28.56
CA LEU A 880 -27.33 29.10 -29.38
C LEU A 880 -27.49 30.55 -29.84
N ARG A 881 -27.20 31.55 -29.01
CA ARG A 881 -27.19 32.96 -29.46
C ARG A 881 -26.14 33.21 -30.56
N GLN A 882 -24.95 32.61 -30.46
CA GLN A 882 -23.94 32.68 -31.52
C GLN A 882 -24.43 32.05 -32.85
N ARG A 883 -25.34 31.08 -32.78
CA ARG A 883 -25.95 30.38 -33.93
C ARG A 883 -27.31 30.95 -34.35
N ASP A 884 -27.79 32.02 -33.71
CA ASP A 884 -29.16 32.55 -33.84
C ASP A 884 -30.29 31.52 -33.58
N ALA A 885 -29.96 30.43 -32.87
CA ALA A 885 -30.84 29.32 -32.57
C ALA A 885 -31.61 29.47 -31.24
N LEU A 886 -31.45 30.60 -30.54
CA LEU A 886 -32.27 31.03 -29.41
C LEU A 886 -32.23 32.56 -29.30
N ARG A 887 -33.39 33.21 -29.44
CA ARG A 887 -33.52 34.67 -29.41
C ARG A 887 -34.15 35.18 -28.11
N THR A 888 -33.55 36.24 -27.58
CA THR A 888 -34.02 36.98 -26.39
C THR A 888 -34.56 38.37 -26.72
N VAL A 889 -34.42 38.78 -28.00
CA VAL A 889 -34.97 40.01 -28.61
C VAL A 889 -35.41 39.61 -30.02
N GLN A 890 -36.51 40.18 -30.50
CA GLN A 890 -37.06 39.99 -31.84
C GLN A 890 -37.42 41.36 -32.41
N ALA A 891 -37.14 41.62 -33.68
CA ALA A 891 -37.50 42.86 -34.37
C ALA A 891 -38.74 42.66 -35.27
N ALA A 892 -39.53 43.72 -35.48
CA ALA A 892 -40.74 43.68 -36.32
C ALA A 892 -40.42 43.24 -37.75
N SER A 893 -39.37 43.80 -38.35
CA SER A 893 -38.77 43.35 -39.62
C SER A 893 -38.57 41.83 -39.77
N VAL A 894 -38.16 41.11 -38.72
CA VAL A 894 -38.00 39.65 -38.80
C VAL A 894 -39.31 38.89 -38.52
N ILE A 895 -40.24 39.48 -37.78
CA ILE A 895 -41.61 38.95 -37.68
C ILE A 895 -42.30 39.07 -39.06
N ARG A 896 -42.17 40.21 -39.74
CA ARG A 896 -42.72 40.44 -41.07
C ARG A 896 -42.07 39.54 -42.13
N GLY A 897 -40.74 39.35 -42.09
CA GLY A 897 -40.06 38.38 -42.96
C GLY A 897 -40.53 36.93 -42.75
N ASN A 898 -40.92 36.56 -41.53
CA ASN A 898 -41.52 35.25 -41.25
C ASN A 898 -42.98 35.15 -41.78
N LEU A 899 -43.73 36.27 -41.78
CA LEU A 899 -45.09 36.35 -42.32
C LEU A 899 -45.11 36.31 -43.86
N ASP A 900 -44.23 37.06 -44.52
CA ASP A 900 -44.13 37.10 -45.99
C ASP A 900 -43.46 35.85 -46.59
N GLY A 901 -42.70 35.10 -45.77
CA GLY A 901 -42.01 33.87 -46.17
C GLY A 901 -42.73 32.59 -45.71
N PRO A 902 -42.24 31.90 -44.65
CA PRO A 902 -42.75 30.59 -44.24
C PRO A 902 -44.22 30.56 -43.79
N LEU A 903 -44.84 31.70 -43.46
CA LEU A 903 -46.26 31.82 -43.10
C LEU A 903 -47.12 32.52 -44.16
N ALA A 904 -46.64 32.69 -45.39
CA ALA A 904 -47.32 33.45 -46.44
C ALA A 904 -48.79 33.05 -46.67
N SER A 905 -49.11 31.75 -46.69
CA SER A 905 -50.47 31.24 -46.89
C SER A 905 -51.43 31.50 -45.71
N VAL A 906 -50.91 31.92 -44.55
CA VAL A 906 -51.69 32.46 -43.43
C VAL A 906 -51.85 33.97 -43.57
N TRP A 907 -50.77 34.66 -43.98
CA TRP A 907 -50.72 36.11 -44.15
C TRP A 907 -51.48 36.64 -45.38
N GLU A 908 -51.73 35.79 -46.38
CA GLU A 908 -52.64 36.04 -47.50
C GLU A 908 -54.06 36.45 -47.03
N ARG A 909 -54.51 35.94 -45.87
CA ARG A 909 -55.77 36.33 -45.20
C ARG A 909 -55.84 37.81 -44.81
N GLY A 910 -54.72 38.53 -44.88
CA GLY A 910 -54.61 39.96 -44.58
C GLY A 910 -54.43 40.29 -43.09
N HIS A 911 -54.60 39.32 -42.20
CA HIS A 911 -54.35 39.45 -40.77
C HIS A 911 -54.06 38.09 -40.12
N ILE A 912 -53.46 38.12 -38.93
CA ILE A 912 -53.21 36.95 -38.07
C ILE A 912 -53.29 37.38 -36.60
N SER A 913 -53.81 36.53 -35.70
CA SER A 913 -53.79 36.84 -34.27
C SER A 913 -52.41 36.56 -33.65
N VAL A 914 -52.07 37.26 -32.56
CA VAL A 914 -50.80 36.98 -31.84
C VAL A 914 -50.82 35.58 -31.21
N GLU A 915 -51.99 35.05 -30.84
CA GLU A 915 -52.12 33.64 -30.41
C GLU A 915 -51.77 32.66 -31.54
N GLU A 916 -52.36 32.82 -32.73
CA GLU A 916 -52.12 31.93 -33.88
C GLU A 916 -50.64 31.99 -34.27
N LEU A 917 -50.07 33.20 -34.37
CA LEU A 917 -48.66 33.46 -34.63
C LEU A 917 -47.73 32.85 -33.58
N TRP A 918 -48.02 33.02 -32.29
CA TRP A 918 -47.24 32.41 -31.20
C TRP A 918 -47.31 30.89 -31.24
N SER A 919 -48.46 30.31 -31.59
CA SER A 919 -48.59 28.86 -31.79
C SER A 919 -47.69 28.37 -32.93
N TYR A 920 -47.53 29.14 -34.02
CA TYR A 920 -46.60 28.81 -35.10
C TYR A 920 -45.14 28.82 -34.61
N TYR A 921 -44.69 29.89 -33.95
CA TYR A 921 -43.34 29.97 -33.37
C TYR A 921 -43.01 28.80 -32.43
N CYS A 922 -43.98 28.36 -31.62
CA CYS A 922 -43.82 27.24 -30.69
C CYS A 922 -43.79 25.87 -31.37
N ARG A 923 -44.56 25.67 -32.45
CA ARG A 923 -44.74 24.36 -33.11
C ARG A 923 -43.65 24.02 -34.11
N TYR A 924 -43.15 24.99 -34.87
CA TYR A 924 -42.38 24.72 -36.10
C TYR A 924 -40.93 25.21 -36.02
N PRO A 925 -39.93 24.31 -36.02
CA PRO A 925 -38.52 24.68 -35.97
C PRO A 925 -37.96 25.47 -37.17
N TYR A 926 -38.71 25.61 -38.28
CA TYR A 926 -38.35 26.55 -39.35
C TYR A 926 -38.57 28.03 -38.97
N LEU A 927 -39.17 28.31 -37.81
CA LEU A 927 -39.31 29.66 -37.25
C LEU A 927 -38.29 29.91 -36.12
N PRO A 928 -37.73 31.13 -35.99
CA PRO A 928 -36.77 31.46 -34.94
C PRO A 928 -37.28 31.15 -33.53
N ARG A 929 -36.54 30.31 -32.79
CA ARG A 929 -36.85 29.95 -31.40
C ARG A 929 -36.70 31.16 -30.48
N LEU A 930 -37.83 31.72 -30.03
CA LEU A 930 -37.88 32.80 -29.05
C LEU A 930 -37.85 32.21 -27.62
N ARG A 931 -37.33 32.95 -26.63
CA ARG A 931 -37.27 32.49 -25.23
C ARG A 931 -38.66 32.26 -24.61
N ASP A 932 -39.55 33.23 -24.78
CA ASP A 932 -40.90 33.29 -24.22
C ASP A 932 -41.77 34.23 -25.07
N ARG A 933 -43.08 34.27 -24.75
CA ARG A 933 -44.05 35.12 -25.45
C ARG A 933 -43.73 36.62 -25.36
N GLY A 934 -43.14 37.08 -24.26
CA GLY A 934 -42.76 38.49 -24.07
C GLY A 934 -41.71 38.97 -25.08
N VAL A 935 -40.86 38.06 -25.60
CA VAL A 935 -39.93 38.37 -26.70
C VAL A 935 -40.67 38.68 -27.99
N LEU A 936 -41.77 37.97 -28.29
CA LEU A 936 -42.63 38.25 -29.45
C LEU A 936 -43.39 39.56 -29.26
N ASP A 937 -44.09 39.73 -28.13
CA ASP A 937 -44.92 40.91 -27.85
C ASP A 937 -44.09 42.21 -27.85
N SER A 938 -42.85 42.16 -27.32
CA SER A 938 -41.92 43.30 -27.37
C SER A 938 -41.51 43.66 -28.80
N GLY A 939 -41.28 42.65 -29.65
CA GLY A 939 -40.94 42.86 -31.07
C GLY A 939 -42.11 43.36 -31.91
N ILE A 940 -43.34 42.98 -31.55
CA ILE A 940 -44.58 43.51 -32.14
C ILE A 940 -44.76 44.99 -31.78
N LEU A 941 -44.62 45.35 -30.50
CA LEU A 941 -44.75 46.73 -30.04
C LEU A 941 -43.67 47.67 -30.61
N ALA A 942 -42.42 47.20 -30.73
CA ALA A 942 -41.33 47.98 -31.33
C ALA A 942 -41.59 48.34 -32.81
N GLY A 943 -42.41 47.56 -33.53
CA GLY A 943 -42.82 47.86 -34.91
C GLY A 943 -43.72 49.10 -35.04
N LEU A 944 -44.33 49.58 -33.95
CA LEU A 944 -45.12 50.81 -33.96
C LEU A 944 -44.28 52.09 -34.08
N ASP A 945 -42.97 52.00 -33.81
CA ASP A 945 -42.01 53.11 -33.92
C ASP A 945 -41.16 53.03 -35.21
N GLU A 946 -41.35 52.01 -36.07
CA GLU A 946 -40.61 51.88 -37.34
C GLU A 946 -41.19 52.82 -38.42
N PHE A 947 -40.32 53.64 -39.04
CA PHE A 947 -40.73 54.59 -40.10
C PHE A 947 -40.97 53.95 -41.47
N ASP A 948 -40.43 52.75 -41.72
CA ASP A 948 -40.53 51.99 -43.00
C ASP A 948 -41.48 50.78 -42.88
N TRP A 949 -42.44 50.87 -41.95
CA TRP A 949 -43.32 49.77 -41.54
C TRP A 949 -44.19 49.19 -42.67
N GLU A 950 -44.39 49.91 -43.77
CA GLU A 950 -45.15 49.42 -44.93
C GLU A 950 -44.39 48.24 -45.60
N ALA A 951 -43.07 48.37 -45.71
CA ALA A 951 -42.17 47.33 -46.21
C ALA A 951 -41.75 46.36 -45.11
N THR A 952 -41.45 46.86 -43.90
CA THR A 952 -40.78 46.09 -42.83
C THR A 952 -41.69 45.64 -41.69
N GLY A 953 -42.90 46.17 -41.57
CA GLY A 953 -43.76 45.99 -40.41
C GLY A 953 -45.20 45.59 -40.75
N PHE A 954 -46.12 45.96 -39.85
CA PHE A 954 -47.55 45.63 -39.88
C PHE A 954 -48.30 46.63 -38.99
N ALA A 955 -49.59 46.83 -39.25
CA ALA A 955 -50.47 47.57 -38.34
C ALA A 955 -51.02 46.63 -37.26
N LEU A 956 -51.55 47.17 -36.16
CA LEU A 956 -52.17 46.39 -35.08
C LEU A 956 -53.66 46.73 -34.94
N ALA A 957 -54.49 45.73 -34.66
CA ALA A 957 -55.93 45.90 -34.39
C ALA A 957 -56.37 45.09 -33.18
N THR A 958 -57.45 45.53 -32.52
CA THR A 958 -58.05 44.83 -31.36
C THR A 958 -59.12 43.81 -31.75
N GLY A 959 -59.56 43.82 -33.01
CA GLY A 959 -60.59 42.92 -33.54
C GLY A 959 -60.83 43.14 -35.03
N TYR A 960 -61.66 42.28 -35.64
CA TYR A 960 -62.10 42.38 -37.03
C TYR A 960 -63.55 41.90 -37.13
N ASP A 961 -64.45 42.74 -37.66
CA ASP A 961 -65.90 42.44 -37.72
C ASP A 961 -66.33 41.63 -38.96
N GLY A 962 -65.39 41.28 -39.83
CA GLY A 962 -65.65 40.70 -41.15
C GLY A 962 -65.55 41.69 -42.31
N THR A 963 -65.58 42.99 -42.02
CA THR A 963 -65.51 44.11 -42.98
C THR A 963 -64.52 45.22 -42.59
N ARG A 964 -64.23 45.39 -41.30
CA ARG A 964 -63.40 46.48 -40.74
C ARG A 964 -62.56 46.00 -39.56
N PHE A 965 -61.35 46.53 -39.43
CA PHE A 965 -60.49 46.34 -38.26
C PHE A 965 -60.84 47.35 -37.15
N GLU A 966 -61.10 46.83 -35.95
CA GLU A 966 -61.35 47.63 -34.75
C GLU A 966 -60.04 48.03 -34.07
N GLY A 967 -60.00 49.22 -33.46
CA GLY A 967 -58.82 49.68 -32.71
C GLY A 967 -57.54 49.82 -33.53
N LEU A 968 -57.66 49.98 -34.86
CA LEU A 968 -56.54 49.97 -35.80
C LEU A 968 -55.50 51.08 -35.51
N ALA A 969 -54.32 50.65 -35.06
CA ALA A 969 -53.13 51.48 -34.87
C ALA A 969 -52.16 51.30 -36.06
N VAL A 970 -51.89 52.40 -36.75
CA VAL A 970 -51.01 52.47 -37.92
C VAL A 970 -49.71 53.20 -37.54
N PRO A 971 -48.52 52.59 -37.70
CA PRO A 971 -47.25 53.26 -37.43
C PRO A 971 -47.01 54.51 -38.31
N PRO A 972 -46.11 55.43 -37.94
CA PRO A 972 -45.41 55.55 -36.67
C PRO A 972 -46.20 56.38 -35.63
N THR A 973 -47.52 56.53 -35.79
CA THR A 973 -48.36 57.44 -34.96
C THR A 973 -49.45 56.75 -34.14
N GLY A 974 -49.78 55.50 -34.47
CA GLY A 974 -50.76 54.68 -33.75
C GLY A 974 -50.21 54.19 -32.41
N ARG A 975 -50.81 54.67 -31.31
CA ARG A 975 -50.58 54.10 -29.97
C ARG A 975 -51.46 52.88 -29.76
N PHE A 976 -50.86 51.73 -29.47
CA PHE A 976 -51.56 50.51 -29.09
C PHE A 976 -51.48 50.25 -27.58
N GLY A 977 -52.35 49.38 -27.07
CA GLY A 977 -52.39 48.97 -25.66
C GLY A 977 -51.45 47.81 -25.34
N GLN A 978 -51.74 47.11 -24.24
CA GLN A 978 -51.12 45.82 -23.96
C GLN A 978 -51.49 44.80 -25.05
N ILE A 979 -50.51 44.06 -25.56
CA ILE A 979 -50.74 42.94 -26.49
C ILE A 979 -51.53 41.83 -25.78
N THR A 980 -52.54 41.30 -26.47
CA THR A 980 -53.39 40.19 -26.04
C THR A 980 -53.39 39.09 -27.10
N ASP A 981 -53.85 37.88 -26.74
CA ASP A 981 -53.98 36.77 -27.68
C ASP A 981 -54.92 37.07 -28.86
N GLY A 982 -55.98 37.85 -28.62
CA GLY A 982 -56.90 38.37 -29.65
C GLY A 982 -56.41 39.62 -30.40
N THR A 983 -55.23 40.16 -30.09
CA THR A 983 -54.61 41.23 -30.90
C THR A 983 -54.31 40.70 -32.30
N LEU A 984 -54.59 41.50 -33.32
CA LEU A 984 -54.34 41.15 -34.71
C LEU A 984 -53.16 41.96 -35.27
N LEU A 985 -52.23 41.28 -35.94
CA LEU A 985 -51.33 41.92 -36.91
C LEU A 985 -52.10 42.04 -38.22
N VAL A 986 -52.05 43.22 -38.85
CA VAL A 986 -52.81 43.56 -40.06
C VAL A 986 -51.84 43.98 -41.17
N ARG A 987 -52.07 43.46 -42.38
CA ARG A 987 -51.22 43.71 -43.55
C ARG A 987 -51.31 45.18 -43.99
N PRO A 988 -50.19 45.87 -44.30
CA PRO A 988 -50.19 47.33 -44.52
C PRO A 988 -51.15 47.84 -45.59
N ASP A 989 -51.33 47.11 -46.69
CA ASP A 989 -52.26 47.46 -47.78
C ASP A 989 -53.71 47.60 -47.28
N LEU A 990 -54.17 46.69 -46.44
CA LEU A 990 -55.52 46.71 -45.87
C LEU A 990 -55.66 47.80 -44.79
N ALA A 991 -54.62 47.98 -43.97
CA ALA A 991 -54.59 49.01 -42.94
C ALA A 991 -54.61 50.42 -43.54
N ILE A 992 -53.83 50.67 -44.60
CA ILE A 992 -53.82 51.92 -45.35
C ILE A 992 -55.16 52.13 -46.04
N ALA A 993 -55.69 51.14 -46.77
CA ALA A 993 -56.97 51.26 -47.47
C ALA A 993 -58.15 51.59 -46.54
N GLN A 994 -58.22 50.97 -45.35
CA GLN A 994 -59.20 51.37 -44.33
C GLN A 994 -58.94 52.80 -43.85
N ARG A 995 -57.67 53.16 -43.60
CA ARG A 995 -57.32 54.47 -43.03
C ARG A 995 -57.52 55.63 -44.00
N GLU A 996 -57.40 55.40 -45.30
CA GLU A 996 -57.76 56.34 -46.36
C GLU A 996 -59.29 56.45 -46.50
N ALA A 997 -60.02 55.33 -46.49
CA ALA A 997 -61.48 55.34 -46.52
C ALA A 997 -62.10 56.07 -45.31
N GLU A 998 -61.50 55.94 -44.12
CA GLU A 998 -61.87 56.69 -42.91
C GLU A 998 -61.63 58.21 -43.01
N GLN A 999 -60.84 58.68 -43.98
CA GLN A 999 -60.50 60.11 -44.17
C GLN A 999 -61.31 60.81 -45.26
N VAL A 1000 -62.17 60.11 -46.01
CA VAL A 1000 -63.01 60.70 -47.07
C VAL A 1000 -64.37 61.18 -46.51
N PRO A 1001 -64.68 62.49 -46.53
CA PRO A 1001 -65.93 63.01 -45.98
C PRO A 1001 -67.12 62.86 -46.95
N ALA A 1002 -68.07 61.99 -46.64
CA ALA A 1002 -69.34 61.87 -47.37
C ALA A 1002 -70.29 63.06 -47.05
N GLY A 1003 -71.02 63.58 -48.06
CA GLY A 1003 -71.76 64.85 -47.94
C GLY A 1003 -73.23 64.83 -48.39
N ARG A 1004 -74.07 65.51 -47.59
CA ARG A 1004 -75.40 66.11 -47.92
C ARG A 1004 -76.52 65.20 -48.51
N GLY A 1005 -77.59 65.01 -47.73
CA GLY A 1005 -78.82 65.80 -48.00
C GLY A 1005 -80.18 65.11 -48.29
N ALA A 1006 -81.01 64.99 -47.24
CA ALA A 1006 -82.46 65.31 -47.19
C ALA A 1006 -83.56 64.46 -47.92
N GLY A 1007 -84.70 64.27 -47.21
CA GLY A 1007 -86.04 63.95 -47.74
C GLY A 1007 -86.61 62.56 -47.37
N GLY A 1008 -87.85 62.37 -46.85
CA GLY A 1008 -88.77 63.30 -46.18
C GLY A 1008 -90.27 63.17 -46.51
N ALA A 1009 -91.08 62.50 -45.67
CA ALA A 1009 -92.56 62.60 -45.51
C ALA A 1009 -93.07 61.59 -44.42
N GLY A 1010 -94.19 61.77 -43.70
CA GLY A 1010 -95.05 62.95 -43.51
C GLY A 1010 -96.46 62.66 -42.93
N GLY A 1011 -96.96 63.48 -41.98
CA GLY A 1011 -98.37 63.55 -41.50
C GLY A 1011 -98.70 62.79 -40.18
N GLY A 1012 -99.55 63.28 -39.25
CA GLY A 1012 -100.29 64.56 -39.11
C GLY A 1012 -100.76 64.74 -37.64
N ASN A 1013 -100.81 65.96 -37.06
CA ASN A 1013 -101.88 66.99 -37.10
C ASN A 1013 -103.12 66.64 -36.22
N ALA A 1014 -103.77 67.51 -35.42
CA ALA A 1014 -103.73 68.97 -35.20
C ALA A 1014 -104.22 69.37 -33.77
N GLY A 1015 -104.07 70.64 -33.34
CA GLY A 1015 -104.83 71.20 -32.18
C GLY A 1015 -104.14 72.33 -31.37
N GLY A 1016 -104.31 73.60 -31.76
CA GLY A 1016 -103.50 74.74 -31.27
C GLY A 1016 -103.78 75.33 -29.87
N GLY A 1017 -102.98 76.34 -29.50
CA GLY A 1017 -103.09 77.15 -28.26
C GLY A 1017 -101.86 78.08 -28.07
N ASP A 1018 -102.09 79.36 -27.76
CA ASP A 1018 -101.05 80.41 -27.67
C ASP A 1018 -100.30 80.45 -26.33
N GLY A 1019 -99.07 81.03 -26.30
CA GLY A 1019 -98.36 81.34 -25.04
C GLY A 1019 -96.92 81.85 -25.21
N SER A 1020 -96.67 83.13 -24.94
CA SER A 1020 -95.41 83.85 -25.21
C SER A 1020 -94.27 83.68 -24.19
N GLY A 1021 -93.04 83.45 -24.69
CA GLY A 1021 -91.91 84.40 -24.55
C GLY A 1021 -90.94 84.35 -23.35
N SER A 1022 -89.66 84.66 -23.64
CA SER A 1022 -88.54 84.98 -22.70
C SER A 1022 -88.00 83.80 -21.85
N GLY A 1023 -86.71 83.72 -21.48
CA GLY A 1023 -85.52 84.52 -21.81
C GLY A 1023 -84.32 84.07 -20.96
N GLY A 1024 -83.09 84.10 -21.49
CA GLY A 1024 -81.92 83.42 -20.88
C GLY A 1024 -81.18 84.19 -19.76
N GLY A 1025 -80.22 83.50 -19.11
CA GLY A 1025 -79.30 84.06 -18.12
C GLY A 1025 -78.31 83.03 -17.56
N ASP A 1026 -77.08 83.45 -17.28
CA ASP A 1026 -75.97 82.62 -16.78
C ASP A 1026 -76.07 82.25 -15.29
N GLY A 1027 -75.31 81.22 -14.89
CA GLY A 1027 -74.30 81.39 -13.84
C GLY A 1027 -74.67 81.16 -12.35
N GLN A 1028 -73.83 80.33 -11.70
CA GLN A 1028 -73.52 80.30 -10.26
C GLN A 1028 -74.60 79.89 -9.22
N THR A 1029 -74.19 78.97 -8.34
CA THR A 1029 -74.53 78.81 -6.90
C THR A 1029 -75.98 78.92 -6.39
N GLY A 1030 -76.38 77.94 -5.57
CA GLY A 1030 -77.34 78.17 -4.47
C GLY A 1030 -78.29 77.00 -4.21
N GLY A 1031 -78.01 76.18 -3.20
CA GLY A 1031 -78.90 75.07 -2.78
C GLY A 1031 -79.95 75.47 -1.74
N SER A 1032 -80.84 74.55 -1.38
CA SER A 1032 -81.72 74.67 -0.22
C SER A 1032 -82.07 73.28 0.38
N THR A 1033 -81.89 73.15 1.69
CA THR A 1033 -82.76 72.49 2.74
C THR A 1033 -83.74 71.36 2.35
N GLY A 1034 -84.06 70.36 3.20
CA GLY A 1034 -83.80 70.05 4.63
C GLY A 1034 -84.44 68.68 4.94
N GLN A 1035 -84.55 68.09 6.13
CA GLN A 1035 -84.50 68.50 7.56
C GLN A 1035 -84.30 67.22 8.43
N THR A 1036 -83.99 67.22 9.73
CA THR A 1036 -83.78 68.27 10.77
C THR A 1036 -82.28 68.42 11.12
N GLY A 1037 -81.67 68.34 12.34
CA GLY A 1037 -82.05 68.11 13.76
C GLY A 1037 -81.08 67.12 14.44
N ASP A 1038 -80.61 67.24 15.69
CA ASP A 1038 -80.71 68.30 16.73
C ASP A 1038 -79.35 68.43 17.46
N GLY A 1039 -79.11 69.52 18.22
CA GLY A 1039 -78.15 69.53 19.33
C GLY A 1039 -76.83 70.32 19.18
N GLN A 1040 -76.82 71.55 19.70
CA GLN A 1040 -75.65 72.42 19.97
C GLN A 1040 -74.86 71.98 21.24
N PRO A 1041 -73.77 72.68 21.66
CA PRO A 1041 -72.61 73.21 20.92
C PRO A 1041 -71.24 72.94 21.64
N GLY A 1042 -70.12 73.24 20.98
CA GLY A 1042 -68.81 73.38 21.67
C GLY A 1042 -67.67 73.71 20.70
N GLY A 1043 -66.82 74.69 21.06
CA GLY A 1043 -65.67 75.11 20.24
C GLY A 1043 -64.33 74.76 20.87
N GLY A 1044 -63.31 74.54 20.03
CA GLY A 1044 -61.91 74.34 20.44
C GLY A 1044 -61.00 74.16 19.22
N ASP A 1045 -59.87 74.86 19.19
CA ASP A 1045 -58.88 74.76 18.12
C ASP A 1045 -58.19 73.39 18.12
N VAL A 1046 -58.16 72.73 16.96
CA VAL A 1046 -57.21 71.64 16.67
C VAL A 1046 -56.73 71.75 15.22
N THR A 1047 -55.42 71.95 15.06
CA THR A 1047 -54.72 71.98 13.76
C THR A 1047 -54.83 70.63 13.04
N PRO A 1048 -54.99 70.57 11.70
CA PRO A 1048 -54.92 69.30 10.98
C PRO A 1048 -53.55 68.61 11.19
N PRO A 1049 -53.51 67.28 11.40
CA PRO A 1049 -52.26 66.56 11.68
C PRO A 1049 -51.36 66.50 10.45
N GLY A 1050 -50.05 66.55 10.68
CA GLY A 1050 -49.02 66.37 9.65
C GLY A 1050 -48.93 64.93 9.11
N PRO A 1051 -48.19 64.73 8.00
CA PRO A 1051 -48.00 63.39 7.41
C PRO A 1051 -47.30 62.44 8.38
N LYS A 1052 -47.81 61.21 8.42
CA LYS A 1052 -47.32 60.12 9.28
C LYS A 1052 -46.25 59.27 8.57
N ASN A 1053 -45.45 58.54 9.35
CA ASN A 1053 -44.39 57.65 8.87
C ASN A 1053 -43.47 58.34 7.83
N VAL A 1054 -42.90 59.51 8.15
CA VAL A 1054 -42.05 60.29 7.22
C VAL A 1054 -40.60 59.82 7.19
N ARG A 1055 -40.17 59.03 8.17
CA ARG A 1055 -38.81 58.50 8.30
C ARG A 1055 -38.85 57.03 8.70
N PHE A 1056 -37.93 56.24 8.13
CA PHE A 1056 -37.59 54.90 8.57
C PHE A 1056 -36.15 54.89 9.09
N PHE A 1057 -35.90 54.10 10.13
CA PHE A 1057 -34.55 53.73 10.57
C PHE A 1057 -34.49 52.24 10.90
N GLY A 1058 -33.31 51.64 10.75
CA GLY A 1058 -33.03 50.29 11.23
C GLY A 1058 -31.55 49.91 11.19
N ALA A 1059 -31.11 49.07 12.11
CA ALA A 1059 -29.76 48.50 12.15
C ALA A 1059 -29.77 46.99 12.41
N VAL A 1060 -28.76 46.29 11.90
CA VAL A 1060 -28.56 44.84 12.04
C VAL A 1060 -27.07 44.48 12.01
N LYS A 1061 -26.68 43.48 12.81
CA LYS A 1061 -25.34 42.84 12.76
C LYS A 1061 -25.36 41.61 11.84
N LEU A 1062 -24.32 41.41 11.05
CA LEU A 1062 -24.25 40.34 10.04
C LEU A 1062 -23.05 39.41 10.25
N ASN A 1063 -23.26 38.13 9.94
CA ASN A 1063 -22.19 37.13 9.82
C ASN A 1063 -21.49 37.30 8.44
N PRO A 1064 -20.16 37.12 8.28
CA PRO A 1064 -19.42 37.60 7.10
C PRO A 1064 -19.78 36.99 5.72
N GLU A 1065 -20.56 35.92 5.67
CA GLU A 1065 -20.81 35.15 4.45
C GLU A 1065 -22.20 35.43 3.84
N LEU A 1066 -22.28 36.35 2.86
CA LEU A 1066 -23.08 36.31 1.60
C LEU A 1066 -23.19 37.74 0.93
N PRO A 1067 -23.58 37.85 -0.37
CA PRO A 1067 -23.16 38.93 -1.30
C PRO A 1067 -24.30 39.89 -1.72
N GLN A 1068 -24.19 40.95 -2.54
CA GLN A 1068 -23.13 41.78 -3.17
C GLN A 1068 -23.85 43.07 -3.69
N LYS A 1069 -23.25 44.24 -3.94
CA LYS A 1069 -22.13 44.51 -4.89
C LYS A 1069 -21.19 45.65 -4.47
N SER A 1070 -21.50 46.41 -3.44
CA SER A 1070 -20.62 47.48 -2.93
C SER A 1070 -19.72 47.01 -1.77
N PHE A 1071 -20.14 45.96 -1.05
CA PHE A 1071 -19.47 45.52 0.17
C PHE A 1071 -18.12 44.84 -0.09
N THR A 1072 -17.98 44.08 -1.19
CA THR A 1072 -16.75 43.35 -1.52
C THR A 1072 -15.51 44.26 -1.54
N LYS A 1073 -15.63 45.47 -2.08
CA LYS A 1073 -14.49 46.40 -2.15
C LYS A 1073 -14.09 46.93 -0.77
N ILE A 1074 -15.03 47.10 0.15
CA ILE A 1074 -14.73 47.48 1.55
C ILE A 1074 -14.18 46.27 2.31
N TYR A 1075 -14.70 45.07 2.04
CA TYR A 1075 -14.25 43.84 2.67
C TYR A 1075 -12.78 43.53 2.33
N THR A 1076 -12.42 43.48 1.04
CA THR A 1076 -11.08 43.12 0.59
C THR A 1076 -10.02 44.20 0.87
N GLU A 1077 -10.35 45.49 0.72
CA GLU A 1077 -9.37 46.58 0.88
C GLU A 1077 -9.17 47.03 2.35
N LEU A 1078 -10.08 46.66 3.28
CA LEU A 1078 -10.03 47.08 4.69
C LEU A 1078 -10.29 45.94 5.68
N VAL A 1079 -11.47 45.32 5.65
CA VAL A 1079 -11.88 44.35 6.69
C VAL A 1079 -10.91 43.16 6.75
N GLN A 1080 -10.57 42.60 5.60
CA GLN A 1080 -9.71 41.42 5.46
C GLN A 1080 -8.26 41.67 5.91
N HIS A 1081 -7.79 42.92 5.88
CA HIS A 1081 -6.49 43.31 6.42
C HIS A 1081 -6.53 43.55 7.94
N LEU A 1082 -7.63 44.10 8.45
CA LEU A 1082 -7.81 44.37 9.89
C LEU A 1082 -8.11 43.10 10.70
N SER A 1083 -8.78 42.10 10.09
CA SER A 1083 -9.04 40.79 10.71
C SER A 1083 -7.86 39.82 10.65
N ALA A 1084 -6.74 40.21 10.03
CA ALA A 1084 -5.55 39.36 9.87
C ALA A 1084 -4.48 39.59 10.96
N VAL A 1085 -4.86 40.27 12.05
CA VAL A 1085 -3.99 40.59 13.19
C VAL A 1085 -4.56 39.94 14.46
N ASP A 1086 -3.76 39.10 15.11
CA ASP A 1086 -4.20 38.37 16.31
C ASP A 1086 -4.64 39.33 17.44
N GLY A 1087 -5.77 39.01 18.06
CA GLY A 1087 -6.33 39.75 19.19
C GLY A 1087 -7.20 40.97 18.84
N VAL A 1088 -7.51 41.22 17.56
CA VAL A 1088 -8.41 42.31 17.15
C VAL A 1088 -9.88 41.86 17.22
N GLU A 1089 -10.66 42.48 18.10
CA GLU A 1089 -12.12 42.36 18.14
C GLU A 1089 -12.75 43.38 17.18
N LEU A 1090 -13.46 42.92 16.15
CA LEU A 1090 -13.87 43.73 15.00
C LEU A 1090 -15.39 43.70 14.79
N GLU A 1091 -16.06 44.81 15.07
CA GLU A 1091 -17.51 44.97 14.95
C GLU A 1091 -17.92 45.69 13.65
N LEU A 1092 -18.94 45.15 12.96
CA LEU A 1092 -19.52 45.72 11.74
C LEU A 1092 -21.03 45.92 11.91
N ALA A 1093 -21.49 47.15 11.74
CA ALA A 1093 -22.90 47.53 11.82
C ALA A 1093 -23.34 48.25 10.54
N ILE A 1094 -24.53 47.89 10.02
CA ILE A 1094 -25.14 48.57 8.87
C ILE A 1094 -26.34 49.37 9.37
N GLU A 1095 -26.31 50.70 9.22
CA GLU A 1095 -27.44 51.58 9.49
C GLU A 1095 -28.18 51.93 8.19
N ILE A 1096 -29.49 51.73 8.17
CA ILE A 1096 -30.39 52.12 7.07
C ILE A 1096 -31.27 53.28 7.54
N ARG A 1097 -31.25 54.39 6.80
CA ARG A 1097 -32.11 55.56 7.02
C ARG A 1097 -32.81 55.96 5.73
N ALA A 1098 -34.14 56.09 5.75
CA ALA A 1098 -34.92 56.62 4.64
C ALA A 1098 -35.83 57.76 5.11
N LYS A 1099 -36.05 58.78 4.28
CA LYS A 1099 -36.96 59.91 4.55
C LYS A 1099 -37.81 60.21 3.32
N ARG A 1100 -39.09 60.50 3.51
CA ARG A 1100 -40.00 60.99 2.47
C ARG A 1100 -40.91 62.08 3.07
N ALA A 1101 -41.02 63.22 2.38
CA ALA A 1101 -41.76 64.38 2.88
C ALA A 1101 -43.26 64.11 3.08
N ASP A 1102 -43.86 63.30 2.20
CA ASP A 1102 -45.29 63.00 2.15
C ASP A 1102 -45.70 61.76 2.97
N GLY A 1103 -44.75 61.14 3.67
CA GLY A 1103 -44.94 59.85 4.37
C GLY A 1103 -44.69 58.61 3.49
N PHE A 1104 -44.46 57.46 4.14
CA PHE A 1104 -44.38 56.16 3.48
C PHE A 1104 -45.76 55.48 3.44
N PRO A 1105 -46.18 54.89 2.29
CA PRO A 1105 -47.45 54.18 2.17
C PRO A 1105 -47.58 53.01 3.15
N GLU A 1106 -48.77 52.79 3.72
CA GLU A 1106 -49.00 51.80 4.78
C GLU A 1106 -48.65 50.35 4.38
N ASP A 1107 -48.86 49.98 3.11
CA ASP A 1107 -48.47 48.66 2.60
C ASP A 1107 -46.94 48.47 2.67
N LYS A 1108 -46.17 49.52 2.34
CA LYS A 1108 -44.70 49.50 2.45
C LYS A 1108 -44.24 49.58 3.90
N VAL A 1109 -44.88 50.40 4.75
CA VAL A 1109 -44.59 50.45 6.19
C VAL A 1109 -44.75 49.06 6.82
N ARG A 1110 -45.84 48.35 6.49
CA ARG A 1110 -46.10 47.00 6.95
C ARG A 1110 -45.07 46.00 6.41
N ILE A 1111 -44.86 45.94 5.09
CA ILE A 1111 -43.92 44.99 4.46
C ILE A 1111 -42.49 45.18 5.01
N VAL A 1112 -42.02 46.42 5.15
CA VAL A 1112 -40.69 46.71 5.70
C VAL A 1112 -40.60 46.31 7.18
N SER A 1113 -41.64 46.55 7.97
CA SER A 1113 -41.67 46.19 9.39
C SER A 1113 -41.77 44.68 9.64
N GLU A 1114 -42.49 43.94 8.79
CA GLU A 1114 -42.52 42.47 8.83
C GLU A 1114 -41.17 41.88 8.42
N ASN A 1115 -40.57 42.37 7.32
CA ASN A 1115 -39.26 41.90 6.85
C ASN A 1115 -38.12 42.23 7.83
N ALA A 1116 -38.12 43.40 8.48
CA ALA A 1116 -37.10 43.76 9.48
C ALA A 1116 -37.10 42.82 10.70
N LYS A 1117 -38.27 42.30 11.11
CA LYS A 1117 -38.38 41.25 12.15
C LYS A 1117 -37.80 39.92 11.67
N VAL A 1118 -38.13 39.49 10.45
CA VAL A 1118 -37.61 38.24 9.86
C VAL A 1118 -36.09 38.29 9.70
N LEU A 1119 -35.55 39.45 9.33
CA LEU A 1119 -34.11 39.70 9.19
C LEU A 1119 -33.40 40.06 10.52
N LYS A 1120 -34.08 39.97 11.67
CA LYS A 1120 -33.53 40.20 13.02
C LYS A 1120 -32.81 41.54 13.20
N PHE A 1121 -33.42 42.64 12.73
CA PHE A 1121 -32.92 43.98 13.03
C PHE A 1121 -33.02 44.27 14.54
N ASP A 1122 -31.91 44.66 15.17
CA ASP A 1122 -31.80 44.88 16.63
C ASP A 1122 -32.69 46.05 17.10
N GLN A 1123 -32.74 47.11 16.27
CA GLN A 1123 -33.68 48.22 16.40
C GLN A 1123 -34.11 48.67 15.01
N PHE A 1124 -35.41 48.92 14.83
CA PHE A 1124 -35.98 49.50 13.62
C PHE A 1124 -37.34 50.15 13.92
N GLY A 1125 -37.76 51.12 13.10
CA GLY A 1125 -39.05 51.78 13.26
C GLY A 1125 -39.34 52.84 12.20
N PHE A 1126 -40.60 53.26 12.15
CA PHE A 1126 -41.04 54.45 11.42
C PHE A 1126 -41.38 55.56 12.41
N GLU A 1127 -41.04 56.80 12.05
CA GLU A 1127 -41.29 57.99 12.85
C GLU A 1127 -42.31 58.91 12.14
N ASP A 1128 -43.32 59.35 12.89
CA ASP A 1128 -44.13 60.54 12.59
C ASP A 1128 -43.26 61.81 12.77
N ARG A 1129 -43.77 62.98 12.35
CA ARG A 1129 -43.01 64.24 12.30
C ARG A 1129 -43.28 65.18 13.47
#